data_AF-A0A9P1G5W9-F1
#
_entry.id   AF-A0A9P1G5W9-F1
#
_cell.length_a   1.000
_cell.length_b   1.000
_cell.length_c   1.000
_cell.angle_alpha   90.00
_cell.angle_beta   90.00
_cell.angle_gamma   90.00
#
_symmetry.space_group_name_H-M   'P 1'
#
loop_
_entity.id
_entity.type
_entity.pdbx_description
1 polymer ?
#
loop_
_entity_poly.entity_id
_entity_poly.type
_entity_poly.pdbx_seq_one_letter_code
_entity_poly.pdbx_strand_id
1 'polypeptide(L)'
;MSKFPVSRHHFARYEVNSGDIRVARFRKHAASPAHRTAESMAGGKAPALEEIGGFSPTMSEWKSVISHSKPGHCQADVDDAGNRKKAHMMRWCLAEAHRQKQREAIQTALCVSLAQDQRGRRFLVRFRAVDAKLAVCYGTLQLVKVVASPNAPGAQGIRQMTLKALQNFCTPSLPPTYGGLLPGAKEEKPCDNDLLQALMGKVECIAADAAGDEQLAMRDLAGISGPDIVELQDVMGQSFQNLKVLGKDRAHAAQRMLSRPWAADPQLKEVIEEFVEKPHSVARLINNSHVFKDLYSDFRQKSHEKVPIAKSIRDLAFAPQRYSSESKVLARLVLTWDAVLGVLTAVPDMRGRTSAEGAACLATLQFLTPEKALLLSMLADAALELHRVVRAFDTDVCDESELPYELDRYRGVIRKLFVEGACLHVGLTKIMLQHLSEQRLLISQGFRAKLGGADAVTEELKRQCLKRMSAYVAVAESVLEGEFPHFQLVSSLRVFSLSDESRLKKQLESGERANCLEKLARAIGVEEESLKYEFEHFLPIASKYARIEGLENFYAWKKAIQCTEKNRMVHSADALIPALARLACWSCSSSGVERGFSAAQGSKQLGQSQDENATLEEVMLILQQVVSSPEFGAGEEKELICAAKKVWVAHCSRVRASGSLKRVQRWDKCIPRKKLKDGEAGFLQGCAIVNDQLASSSSAAASLPKTVSSADDIAEVFGEKQMAELRFNADKKSKAQIEEALLGVIHSSEITDAVRALVATTAEKLAKTQRQRNNDQKLVQSRVSNKEAAWCDQAPIYVGFCPDVHVPADATIVRDLHAGRIFVCQDPTNVSPTLRFFAGLVGGILACPKFVETKGHFGVALAFKPAIKVKRSFFMTPAFVNGNRALCTDLAEVLQLQECNFQLLNRQGLDDAIAKLTVSRARQLIVLRNDQIDEDFPQVRLQFTGLSEAVEHWVFCSEDKSRSRSGIAASY
;
A
#
# COMPACT_ATOMS: atom_id res chain seq x y z
N MET A 1 11.00 58.28 -38.66
CA MET A 1 10.47 58.81 -37.39
C MET A 1 8.99 58.46 -37.33
N SER A 2 8.39 57.91 -36.28
CA SER A 2 8.87 57.27 -35.05
C SER A 2 7.68 56.53 -34.42
N LYS A 3 7.99 55.31 -33.98
CA LYS A 3 7.24 54.35 -33.18
C LYS A 3 6.31 54.97 -32.11
N PHE A 4 5.12 54.37 -31.94
CA PHE A 4 4.64 53.81 -30.67
C PHE A 4 3.63 52.68 -30.93
N PRO A 5 3.87 51.44 -30.43
CA PRO A 5 2.91 50.35 -30.46
C PRO A 5 2.09 50.36 -29.17
N VAL A 6 0.79 50.70 -29.23
CA VAL A 6 -0.08 50.51 -28.07
C VAL A 6 -0.62 49.08 -28.09
N SER A 7 -0.16 48.33 -27.10
CA SER A 7 -0.57 46.98 -26.74
C SER A 7 -2.09 46.80 -26.84
N ARG A 8 -2.51 45.72 -27.51
CA ARG A 8 -3.86 45.16 -27.43
C ARG A 8 -4.13 44.70 -25.99
N HIS A 9 -4.48 45.61 -25.10
CA HIS A 9 -5.14 45.27 -23.85
C HIS A 9 -6.47 44.61 -24.20
N HIS A 10 -6.60 43.33 -23.87
CA HIS A 10 -7.85 42.60 -23.93
C HIS A 10 -8.82 43.18 -22.88
N PHE A 11 -9.47 44.30 -23.20
CA PHE A 11 -10.71 44.65 -22.55
C PHE A 11 -11.73 43.57 -22.94
N ALA A 12 -12.32 42.91 -21.94
CA ALA A 12 -13.39 41.95 -22.16
C ALA A 12 -14.50 42.63 -22.99
N ARG A 13 -14.75 42.12 -24.21
CA ARG A 13 -15.99 42.42 -24.93
C ARG A 13 -17.11 41.76 -24.13
N TYR A 14 -17.92 42.57 -23.47
CA TYR A 14 -19.16 42.12 -22.87
C TYR A 14 -20.25 42.17 -23.93
N GLU A 15 -20.69 41.01 -24.41
CA GLU A 15 -21.98 40.90 -25.09
C GLU A 15 -23.08 40.77 -24.03
N VAL A 16 -24.01 41.73 -24.02
CA VAL A 16 -25.17 41.71 -23.14
C VAL A 16 -26.25 40.88 -23.84
N ASN A 17 -26.22 39.57 -23.62
CA ASN A 17 -27.34 38.70 -24.01
C ASN A 17 -28.50 38.94 -23.04
N SER A 18 -29.43 39.80 -23.47
CA SER A 18 -30.81 39.97 -22.97
C SER A 18 -31.03 39.72 -21.46
N GLY A 19 -31.07 40.80 -20.67
CA GLY A 19 -31.56 40.80 -19.29
C GLY A 19 -31.05 42.01 -18.48
N ASP A 20 -31.98 42.77 -17.89
CA ASP A 20 -31.83 44.05 -17.20
C ASP A 20 -30.42 44.46 -16.72
N ILE A 21 -29.95 45.59 -17.24
CA ILE A 21 -28.73 46.28 -16.81
C ILE A 21 -28.92 46.75 -15.35
N ARG A 22 -28.44 45.96 -14.39
CA ARG A 22 -28.49 46.34 -12.97
C ARG A 22 -27.41 47.39 -12.66
N VAL A 23 -27.79 48.66 -12.70
CA VAL A 23 -26.96 49.84 -12.37
C VAL A 23 -26.18 49.68 -11.05
N ALA A 24 -26.74 48.95 -10.07
CA ALA A 24 -26.08 48.62 -8.81
C ALA A 24 -24.74 47.86 -8.99
N ARG A 25 -24.61 47.01 -10.02
CA ARG A 25 -23.36 46.27 -10.30
C ARG A 25 -22.27 47.18 -10.88
N PHE A 26 -22.65 48.15 -11.72
CA PHE A 26 -21.74 49.17 -12.23
C PHE A 26 -21.27 50.13 -11.14
N ARG A 27 -22.17 50.57 -10.26
CA ARG A 27 -21.78 51.38 -9.08
C ARG A 27 -20.84 50.62 -8.15
N LYS A 28 -21.08 49.33 -7.92
CA LYS A 28 -20.20 48.47 -7.11
C LYS A 28 -18.83 48.24 -7.77
N HIS A 29 -18.78 48.18 -9.10
CA HIS A 29 -17.54 48.11 -9.86
C HIS A 29 -16.77 49.43 -9.82
N ALA A 30 -17.44 50.56 -10.05
CA ALA A 30 -16.84 51.91 -9.98
C ALA A 30 -16.26 52.21 -8.60
N ALA A 31 -16.96 51.80 -7.52
CA ALA A 31 -16.47 51.92 -6.15
C ALA A 31 -15.32 50.95 -5.80
N SER A 32 -15.00 49.98 -6.66
CA SER A 32 -13.97 48.99 -6.35
C SER A 32 -12.57 49.62 -6.36
N PRO A 33 -11.67 49.21 -5.44
CA PRO A 33 -10.29 49.71 -5.42
C PRO A 33 -9.54 49.47 -6.73
N ALA A 34 -9.87 48.38 -7.44
CA ALA A 34 -9.30 48.06 -8.74
C ALA A 34 -9.70 49.07 -9.84
N HIS A 35 -10.96 49.50 -9.86
CA HIS A 35 -11.45 50.51 -10.81
C HIS A 35 -10.84 51.89 -10.54
N ARG A 36 -10.83 52.33 -9.28
CA ARG A 36 -10.20 53.61 -8.88
C ARG A 36 -8.70 53.66 -9.16
N THR A 37 -8.03 52.52 -9.07
CA THR A 37 -6.60 52.48 -9.44
C THR A 37 -6.39 52.49 -10.95
N ALA A 38 -7.24 51.80 -11.71
CA ALA A 38 -7.19 51.84 -13.17
C ALA A 38 -7.47 53.26 -13.70
N GLU A 39 -8.39 53.98 -13.05
CA GLU A 39 -8.67 55.41 -13.29
C GLU A 39 -7.46 56.29 -12.96
N SER A 40 -6.80 56.06 -11.81
CA SER A 40 -5.55 56.74 -11.44
C SER A 40 -4.40 56.48 -12.43
N MET A 41 -4.26 55.25 -12.91
CA MET A 41 -3.26 54.86 -13.93
C MET A 41 -3.57 55.47 -15.30
N ALA A 42 -4.86 55.56 -15.67
CA ALA A 42 -5.29 56.27 -16.88
C ALA A 42 -5.05 57.79 -16.79
N GLY A 43 -5.04 58.35 -15.56
CA GLY A 43 -4.68 59.74 -15.26
C GLY A 43 -3.18 60.01 -15.10
N GLY A 44 -2.29 59.05 -15.40
CA GLY A 44 -0.84 59.26 -15.48
C GLY A 44 -0.08 59.31 -14.14
N LYS A 45 -0.71 58.97 -13.01
CA LYS A 45 -0.02 58.87 -11.71
C LYS A 45 0.36 57.42 -11.40
N ALA A 46 1.64 57.06 -11.54
CA ALA A 46 2.15 55.78 -11.07
C ALA A 46 2.25 55.82 -9.53
N PRO A 47 1.55 54.97 -8.77
CA PRO A 47 1.67 54.97 -7.32
C PRO A 47 2.91 54.18 -6.88
N ALA A 48 3.56 54.65 -5.80
CA ALA A 48 4.67 53.97 -5.16
C ALA A 48 4.23 52.59 -4.62
N LEU A 49 5.09 51.57 -4.78
CA LEU A 49 4.79 50.16 -4.49
C LEU A 49 4.32 49.88 -3.05
N GLU A 50 4.62 50.77 -2.09
CA GLU A 50 4.37 50.55 -0.66
C GLU A 50 2.98 51.04 -0.20
N GLU A 51 2.27 51.87 -0.98
CA GLU A 51 0.94 52.39 -0.62
C GLU A 51 -0.24 51.56 -1.17
N ILE A 52 0.03 50.51 -1.96
CA ILE A 52 -0.99 49.75 -2.70
C ILE A 52 -1.30 48.40 -2.02
N GLY A 53 -2.12 48.41 -0.97
CA GLY A 53 -2.77 47.19 -0.49
C GLY A 53 -3.65 46.58 -1.60
N GLY A 54 -3.41 45.31 -1.98
CA GLY A 54 -4.29 44.58 -2.90
C GLY A 54 -3.66 43.60 -3.90
N PHE A 55 -2.35 43.39 -3.92
CA PHE A 55 -1.72 42.40 -4.81
C PHE A 55 -1.74 40.96 -4.27
N SER A 56 -1.84 40.79 -2.96
CA SER A 56 -1.91 39.48 -2.29
C SER A 56 -2.90 39.54 -1.11
N PRO A 57 -3.54 38.42 -0.72
CA PRO A 57 -4.39 38.36 0.45
C PRO A 57 -3.69 38.88 1.71
N THR A 58 -4.46 39.42 2.65
CA THR A 58 -3.92 39.99 3.90
C THR A 58 -3.37 38.88 4.80
N MET A 59 -2.52 39.26 5.76
CA MET A 59 -1.99 38.30 6.74
C MET A 59 -3.11 37.57 7.51
N SER A 60 -4.20 38.28 7.86
CA SER A 60 -5.35 37.67 8.55
C SER A 60 -6.11 36.69 7.66
N GLU A 61 -6.28 36.99 6.37
CA GLU A 61 -6.90 36.07 5.41
C GLU A 61 -6.08 34.77 5.28
N TRP A 62 -4.75 34.88 5.19
CA TRP A 62 -3.85 33.71 5.14
C TRP A 62 -3.94 32.85 6.40
N LYS A 63 -3.89 33.47 7.58
CA LYS A 63 -4.06 32.76 8.87
C LYS A 63 -5.41 32.08 8.97
N SER A 64 -6.48 32.72 8.49
CA SER A 64 -7.80 32.12 8.44
C SER A 64 -7.83 30.91 7.50
N VAL A 65 -7.19 30.97 6.32
CA VAL A 65 -7.10 29.79 5.45
C VAL A 65 -6.30 28.65 6.08
N ILE A 66 -5.21 28.94 6.79
CA ILE A 66 -4.41 27.93 7.51
C ILE A 66 -5.25 27.26 8.61
N SER A 67 -5.97 28.04 9.43
CA SER A 67 -6.82 27.49 10.49
C SER A 67 -7.94 26.60 9.93
N HIS A 68 -8.56 27.02 8.82
CA HIS A 68 -9.59 26.28 8.09
C HIS A 68 -9.02 25.22 7.12
N SER A 69 -7.72 24.88 7.23
CA SER A 69 -7.10 23.75 6.55
C SER A 69 -6.64 22.66 7.53
N LYS A 70 -6.84 22.87 8.85
CA LYS A 70 -6.58 21.85 9.88
C LYS A 70 -7.49 20.63 9.72
N PRO A 71 -6.99 19.42 10.07
CA PRO A 71 -7.82 18.21 10.10
C PRO A 71 -9.11 18.43 10.91
N GLY A 72 -10.26 18.02 10.37
CA GLY A 72 -11.58 18.17 11.02
C GLY A 72 -12.20 19.57 10.98
N HIS A 73 -11.47 20.59 10.49
CA HIS A 73 -11.94 21.98 10.40
C HIS A 73 -11.95 22.52 8.96
N CYS A 74 -11.79 21.64 7.97
CA CYS A 74 -11.70 22.00 6.56
C CYS A 74 -13.02 22.55 6.02
N GLN A 75 -13.02 23.78 5.50
CA GLN A 75 -14.19 24.43 4.89
C GLN A 75 -13.95 24.81 3.43
N ALA A 76 -14.97 24.69 2.58
CA ALA A 76 -14.83 25.02 1.16
C ALA A 76 -14.64 26.54 0.97
N ASP A 77 -15.58 27.32 1.52
CA ASP A 77 -15.46 28.76 1.67
C ASP A 77 -14.78 29.08 3.01
N VAL A 78 -14.07 30.20 3.09
CA VAL A 78 -13.48 30.70 4.33
C VAL A 78 -14.02 32.10 4.52
N ASP A 79 -14.92 32.30 5.48
CA ASP A 79 -15.74 33.52 5.60
C ASP A 79 -14.90 34.81 5.59
N ASP A 80 -13.76 34.80 6.29
CA ASP A 80 -12.88 35.97 6.40
C ASP A 80 -11.92 36.14 5.21
N ALA A 81 -11.73 35.11 4.37
CA ALA A 81 -10.75 35.12 3.27
C ALA A 81 -11.40 35.15 1.88
N GLY A 82 -12.54 34.49 1.69
CA GLY A 82 -13.33 34.51 0.48
C GLY A 82 -13.91 33.17 0.08
N ASN A 83 -14.54 33.16 -1.10
CA ASN A 83 -15.20 31.98 -1.65
C ASN A 83 -14.23 30.83 -1.97
N ARG A 84 -14.79 29.65 -2.25
CA ARG A 84 -14.11 28.39 -2.52
C ARG A 84 -12.99 28.50 -3.54
N LYS A 85 -13.18 29.30 -4.59
CA LYS A 85 -12.17 29.49 -5.64
C LYS A 85 -10.96 30.26 -5.11
N LYS A 86 -11.17 31.34 -4.35
CA LYS A 86 -10.08 32.10 -3.72
C LYS A 86 -9.40 31.27 -2.63
N ALA A 87 -10.17 30.60 -1.77
CA ALA A 87 -9.64 29.75 -0.71
C ALA A 87 -8.81 28.58 -1.27
N HIS A 88 -9.25 27.93 -2.35
CA HIS A 88 -8.49 26.89 -3.03
C HIS A 88 -7.18 27.43 -3.63
N MET A 89 -7.21 28.59 -4.29
CA MET A 89 -5.99 29.22 -4.81
C MET A 89 -5.00 29.55 -3.68
N MET A 90 -5.49 30.07 -2.55
CA MET A 90 -4.65 30.34 -1.37
C MET A 90 -4.03 29.05 -0.81
N ARG A 91 -4.82 27.98 -0.67
CA ARG A 91 -4.30 26.66 -0.24
C ARG A 91 -3.22 26.14 -1.17
N TRP A 92 -3.43 26.25 -2.48
CA TRP A 92 -2.42 25.88 -3.47
C TRP A 92 -1.13 26.70 -3.32
N CYS A 93 -1.22 28.02 -3.14
CA CYS A 93 -0.03 28.86 -2.92
C CYS A 93 0.74 28.46 -1.65
N LEU A 94 0.05 28.13 -0.56
CA LEU A 94 0.68 27.65 0.67
C LEU A 94 1.37 26.29 0.45
N ALA A 95 0.71 25.36 -0.24
CA ALA A 95 1.27 24.04 -0.53
C ALA A 95 2.48 24.12 -1.46
N GLU A 96 2.41 24.90 -2.53
CA GLU A 96 3.53 25.07 -3.48
C GLU A 96 4.71 25.81 -2.84
N ALA A 97 4.44 26.83 -2.00
CA ALA A 97 5.49 27.49 -1.22
C ALA A 97 6.20 26.50 -0.28
N HIS A 98 5.44 25.60 0.35
CA HIS A 98 6.03 24.56 1.20
C HIS A 98 6.84 23.54 0.38
N ARG A 99 6.33 23.09 -0.78
CA ARG A 99 7.07 22.21 -1.70
C ARG A 99 8.39 22.84 -2.14
N GLN A 100 8.42 24.14 -2.39
CA GLN A 100 9.65 24.84 -2.75
C GLN A 100 10.71 24.72 -1.65
N LYS A 101 10.32 24.96 -0.39
CA LYS A 101 11.20 24.75 0.79
C LYS A 101 11.68 23.29 0.91
N GLN A 102 10.81 22.32 0.59
CA GLN A 102 11.16 20.90 0.59
C GLN A 102 12.16 20.55 -0.53
N ARG A 103 11.97 21.09 -1.74
CA ARG A 103 12.92 20.93 -2.86
C ARG A 103 14.30 21.47 -2.51
N GLU A 104 14.36 22.66 -1.92
CA GLU A 104 15.60 23.26 -1.41
C GLU A 104 16.27 22.38 -0.34
N ALA A 105 15.51 21.85 0.62
CA ALA A 105 16.02 20.95 1.65
C ALA A 105 16.59 19.64 1.07
N ILE A 106 15.95 19.08 0.03
CA ILE A 106 16.44 17.88 -0.66
C ILE A 106 17.78 18.15 -1.38
N GLN A 107 18.00 19.36 -1.92
CA GLN A 107 19.27 19.72 -2.55
C GLN A 107 20.43 19.64 -1.56
N THR A 108 20.21 19.98 -0.29
CA THR A 108 21.23 19.92 0.77
C THR A 108 21.22 18.63 1.60
N ALA A 109 20.27 17.73 1.34
CA ALA A 109 20.15 16.48 2.08
C ALA A 109 21.34 15.54 1.85
N LEU A 110 21.77 14.84 2.91
CA LEU A 110 22.75 13.76 2.86
C LEU A 110 22.13 12.43 2.45
N CYS A 111 20.86 12.21 2.80
CA CYS A 111 20.14 10.98 2.50
C CYS A 111 18.63 11.24 2.46
N VAL A 112 17.92 10.42 1.68
CA VAL A 112 16.47 10.44 1.52
C VAL A 112 15.92 9.02 1.70
N SER A 113 14.80 8.89 2.39
CA SER A 113 14.00 7.68 2.45
C SER A 113 12.63 7.92 1.84
N LEU A 114 12.07 6.89 1.20
CA LEU A 114 10.75 6.90 0.58
C LEU A 114 9.83 5.91 1.30
N ALA A 115 8.55 6.25 1.41
CA ALA A 115 7.51 5.31 1.81
C ALA A 115 6.37 5.38 0.80
N GLN A 116 5.91 4.24 0.31
CA GLN A 116 4.84 4.17 -0.69
C GLN A 116 3.83 3.08 -0.38
N ASP A 117 2.60 3.29 -0.84
CA ASP A 117 1.53 2.29 -0.77
C ASP A 117 0.42 2.62 -1.78
N GLN A 118 -0.42 1.62 -2.07
CA GLN A 118 -1.60 1.74 -2.92
C GLN A 118 -2.88 1.35 -2.18
N ARG A 119 -3.83 2.30 -2.10
CA ARG A 119 -5.17 2.05 -1.56
C ARG A 119 -6.26 2.33 -2.57
N GLY A 120 -6.86 1.25 -3.07
CA GLY A 120 -7.86 1.31 -4.14
C GLY A 120 -7.25 1.93 -5.40
N ARG A 121 -7.79 3.07 -5.84
CA ARG A 121 -7.26 3.84 -6.98
C ARG A 121 -6.29 4.94 -6.58
N ARG A 122 -5.74 4.97 -5.37
CA ARG A 122 -4.78 5.99 -4.94
C ARG A 122 -3.41 5.35 -4.69
N PHE A 123 -2.37 5.98 -5.21
CA PHE A 123 -0.98 5.66 -4.95
C PHE A 123 -0.33 6.87 -4.30
N LEU A 124 0.25 6.71 -3.12
CA LEU A 124 0.82 7.81 -2.34
C LEU A 124 2.29 7.52 -2.08
N VAL A 125 3.15 8.50 -2.39
CA VAL A 125 4.58 8.45 -2.09
C VAL A 125 4.92 9.59 -1.16
N ARG A 126 5.57 9.25 -0.04
CA ARG A 126 6.09 10.18 0.95
C ARG A 126 7.60 10.07 1.03
N PHE A 127 8.24 11.11 1.54
CA PHE A 127 9.68 11.13 1.73
C PHE A 127 10.07 11.68 3.10
N ARG A 128 11.27 11.32 3.52
CA ARG A 128 12.01 11.94 4.62
C ARG A 128 13.45 12.18 4.14
N ALA A 129 14.03 13.31 4.52
CA ALA A 129 15.34 13.75 4.10
C ALA A 129 16.05 14.41 5.28
N VAL A 130 17.37 14.21 5.39
CA VAL A 130 18.16 14.79 6.48
C VAL A 130 19.42 15.43 5.92
N ASP A 131 19.73 16.65 6.35
CA ASP A 131 20.92 17.40 5.90
C ASP A 131 22.14 17.20 6.83
N ALA A 132 23.26 17.84 6.48
CA ALA A 132 24.49 17.79 7.27
C ALA A 132 24.41 18.52 8.63
N LYS A 133 23.36 19.32 8.85
CA LYS A 133 23.06 19.95 10.15
C LYS A 133 22.09 19.10 10.97
N LEU A 134 21.80 17.88 10.54
CA LEU A 134 20.82 16.98 11.15
C LEU A 134 19.42 17.63 11.22
N ALA A 135 19.10 18.51 10.26
CA ALA A 135 17.75 19.04 10.08
C ALA A 135 16.94 18.02 9.27
N VAL A 136 15.77 17.68 9.79
CA VAL A 136 14.89 16.67 9.19
C VAL A 136 13.82 17.40 8.38
N CYS A 137 13.68 17.01 7.12
CA CYS A 137 12.58 17.42 6.25
C CYS A 137 11.76 16.19 5.89
N TYR A 138 10.44 16.25 6.00
CA TYR A 138 9.56 15.17 5.56
C TYR A 138 8.35 15.74 4.85
N GLY A 139 7.72 14.93 4.00
CA GLY A 139 6.61 15.42 3.21
C GLY A 139 5.99 14.39 2.29
N THR A 140 5.16 14.90 1.39
CA THR A 140 4.52 14.13 0.32
C THR A 140 5.18 14.47 -0.99
N LEU A 141 5.69 13.45 -1.69
CA LEU A 141 6.15 13.62 -3.07
C LEU A 141 4.95 13.74 -3.99
N GLN A 142 4.03 12.78 -3.93
CA GLN A 142 2.82 12.81 -4.75
C GLN A 142 1.71 11.90 -4.23
N LEU A 143 0.46 12.34 -4.43
CA LEU A 143 -0.73 11.48 -4.42
C LEU A 143 -1.27 11.35 -5.84
N VAL A 144 -1.17 10.16 -6.43
CA VAL A 144 -1.65 9.86 -7.79
C VAL A 144 -2.93 9.03 -7.74
N LYS A 145 -3.89 9.32 -8.61
CA LYS A 145 -4.99 8.39 -8.88
C LYS A 145 -4.57 7.38 -9.95
N VAL A 146 -4.59 6.09 -9.63
CA VAL A 146 -4.26 4.92 -10.48
C VAL A 146 -5.37 4.67 -11.52
N VAL A 147 -5.82 5.74 -12.19
CA VAL A 147 -6.73 5.66 -13.34
C VAL A 147 -5.91 5.61 -14.65
N ALA A 148 -4.61 5.93 -14.59
CA ALA A 148 -3.78 6.24 -15.74
C ALA A 148 -2.50 5.40 -15.92
N SER A 149 -2.39 4.20 -15.33
CA SER A 149 -1.46 3.18 -15.87
C SER A 149 -2.22 2.02 -16.53
N PRO A 150 -2.93 2.26 -17.65
CA PRO A 150 -3.51 1.18 -18.44
C PRO A 150 -2.44 0.36 -19.20
N ASN A 151 -1.17 0.79 -19.17
CA ASN A 151 -0.12 0.24 -20.04
C ASN A 151 0.82 -0.77 -19.36
N ALA A 152 0.84 -0.86 -18.02
CA ALA A 152 1.66 -1.84 -17.29
C ALA A 152 1.07 -2.12 -15.87
N PRO A 153 0.29 -3.20 -15.68
CA PRO A 153 -0.12 -3.64 -14.34
C PRO A 153 1.05 -4.26 -13.55
N GLY A 154 0.86 -4.44 -12.24
CA GLY A 154 1.83 -5.10 -11.36
C GLY A 154 3.08 -4.26 -11.05
N ALA A 155 4.19 -4.93 -10.73
CA ALA A 155 5.44 -4.31 -10.29
C ALA A 155 5.95 -3.17 -11.21
N GLN A 156 5.83 -3.33 -12.53
CA GLN A 156 6.28 -2.33 -13.49
C GLN A 156 5.46 -1.02 -13.40
N GLY A 157 4.14 -1.14 -13.19
CA GLY A 157 3.26 0.01 -13.00
C GLY A 157 3.64 0.78 -11.75
N ILE A 158 3.86 0.07 -10.64
CA ILE A 158 4.33 0.65 -9.37
C ILE A 158 5.64 1.39 -9.58
N ARG A 159 6.65 0.75 -10.18
CA ARG A 159 7.95 1.37 -10.50
C ARG A 159 7.78 2.66 -11.31
N GLN A 160 6.96 2.64 -12.36
CA GLN A 160 6.71 3.84 -13.19
C GLN A 160 6.01 4.94 -12.40
N MET A 161 5.07 4.60 -11.52
CA MET A 161 4.39 5.57 -10.66
C MET A 161 5.35 6.19 -9.65
N THR A 162 6.26 5.43 -9.05
CA THR A 162 7.30 5.95 -8.14
C THR A 162 8.21 6.94 -8.85
N LEU A 163 8.72 6.60 -10.04
CA LEU A 163 9.58 7.50 -10.82
C LEU A 163 8.83 8.76 -11.28
N LYS A 164 7.57 8.60 -11.70
CA LYS A 164 6.71 9.72 -12.07
C LYS A 164 6.41 10.63 -10.87
N ALA A 165 6.30 10.08 -9.65
CA ALA A 165 6.14 10.87 -8.43
C ALA A 165 7.36 11.76 -8.15
N LEU A 166 8.57 11.25 -8.36
CA LEU A 166 9.79 12.03 -8.24
C LEU A 166 9.85 13.14 -9.30
N GLN A 167 9.57 12.81 -10.56
CA GLN A 167 9.54 13.78 -11.65
C GLN A 167 8.52 14.90 -11.39
N ASN A 168 7.31 14.55 -10.95
CA ASN A 168 6.26 15.52 -10.64
C ASN A 168 6.63 16.38 -9.42
N PHE A 169 7.29 15.82 -8.41
CA PHE A 169 7.80 16.60 -7.30
C PHE A 169 8.89 17.59 -7.74
N CYS A 170 9.74 17.22 -8.69
CA CYS A 170 10.74 18.10 -9.30
C CYS A 170 10.18 19.07 -10.34
N THR A 171 8.87 19.01 -10.61
CA THR A 171 8.18 19.93 -11.52
C THR A 171 7.31 20.90 -10.72
N PRO A 172 7.41 22.22 -10.93
CA PRO A 172 6.50 23.16 -10.27
C PRO A 172 5.04 22.85 -10.63
N SER A 173 4.15 22.84 -9.62
CA SER A 173 2.75 22.48 -9.85
C SER A 173 2.04 23.57 -10.66
N LEU A 174 1.01 23.21 -11.42
CA LEU A 174 0.13 24.19 -12.07
C LEU A 174 -0.90 24.75 -11.07
N PRO A 175 -1.24 26.05 -11.14
CA PRO A 175 -2.27 26.62 -10.28
C PRO A 175 -3.68 26.14 -10.65
N PRO A 176 -4.60 26.02 -9.68
CA PRO A 176 -5.98 25.68 -9.94
C PRO A 176 -6.68 26.80 -10.73
N THR A 177 -7.75 26.46 -11.46
CA THR A 177 -8.52 27.45 -12.22
C THR A 177 -9.09 28.55 -11.30
N TYR A 178 -8.58 29.76 -11.45
CA TYR A 178 -8.98 30.93 -10.66
C TYR A 178 -9.17 32.16 -11.56
N GLY A 179 -10.25 32.91 -11.34
CA GLY A 179 -10.62 34.06 -12.19
C GLY A 179 -9.70 35.28 -12.07
N GLY A 180 -8.65 35.18 -11.25
CA GLY A 180 -7.60 36.19 -11.12
C GLY A 180 -6.24 35.74 -11.65
N LEU A 181 -6.12 34.61 -12.35
CA LEU A 181 -4.83 34.16 -12.89
C LEU A 181 -4.26 35.12 -13.94
N LEU A 182 -2.93 35.25 -13.97
CA LEU A 182 -2.20 35.98 -15.01
C LEU A 182 -2.18 35.18 -16.33
N PRO A 183 -2.06 35.84 -17.49
CA PRO A 183 -1.76 35.16 -18.76
C PRO A 183 -0.47 34.33 -18.63
N GLY A 184 -0.46 33.10 -19.15
CA GLY A 184 0.69 32.19 -19.05
C GLY A 184 0.81 31.45 -17.70
N ALA A 185 0.01 31.77 -16.68
CA ALA A 185 0.10 31.10 -15.37
C ALA A 185 -0.23 29.60 -15.39
N LYS A 186 -0.81 29.09 -16.48
CA LYS A 186 -1.12 27.67 -16.71
C LYS A 186 -0.17 26.98 -17.68
N GLU A 187 0.90 27.65 -18.11
CA GLU A 187 1.92 27.01 -18.95
C GLU A 187 2.70 25.99 -18.12
N GLU A 188 2.87 24.79 -18.67
CA GLU A 188 3.65 23.73 -18.03
C GLU A 188 5.10 24.16 -17.90
N LYS A 189 5.62 24.12 -16.67
CA LYS A 189 7.03 24.36 -16.41
C LYS A 189 7.81 23.06 -16.60
N PRO A 190 9.05 23.11 -17.13
CA PRO A 190 9.86 21.92 -17.27
C PRO A 190 10.24 21.34 -15.89
N CYS A 191 10.49 20.03 -15.87
CA CYS A 191 11.05 19.35 -14.72
C CYS A 191 12.48 19.86 -14.45
N ASP A 192 12.81 20.11 -13.18
CA ASP A 192 14.18 20.34 -12.73
C ASP A 192 14.93 19.00 -12.75
N ASN A 193 15.67 18.75 -13.84
CA ASN A 193 16.38 17.49 -14.04
C ASN A 193 17.57 17.34 -13.10
N ASP A 194 18.22 18.43 -12.69
CA ASP A 194 19.36 18.40 -11.77
C ASP A 194 18.88 18.01 -10.37
N LEU A 195 17.77 18.61 -9.92
CA LEU A 195 17.11 18.22 -8.68
C LEU A 195 16.64 16.76 -8.73
N LEU A 196 16.07 16.32 -9.85
CA LEU A 196 15.59 14.95 -10.02
C LEU A 196 16.74 13.94 -9.90
N GLN A 197 17.85 14.18 -10.59
CA GLN A 197 19.05 13.35 -10.51
C GLN A 197 19.64 13.35 -9.10
N ALA A 198 19.75 14.52 -8.46
CA ALA A 198 20.23 14.64 -7.09
C ALA A 198 19.33 13.90 -6.10
N LEU A 199 18.00 13.99 -6.25
CA LEU A 199 17.04 13.27 -5.43
C LEU A 199 17.19 11.76 -5.62
N MET A 200 17.19 11.27 -6.85
CA MET A 200 17.37 9.84 -7.17
C MET A 200 18.69 9.28 -6.62
N GLY A 201 19.77 10.07 -6.69
CA GLY A 201 21.08 9.72 -6.12
C GLY A 201 21.12 9.72 -4.59
N LYS A 202 20.18 10.37 -3.90
CA LYS A 202 20.14 10.42 -2.42
C LYS A 202 19.17 9.44 -1.78
N VAL A 203 18.33 8.77 -2.57
CA VAL A 203 17.41 7.75 -2.05
C VAL A 203 18.22 6.54 -1.59
N GLU A 204 18.23 6.30 -0.28
CA GLU A 204 18.96 5.21 0.36
C GLU A 204 18.07 4.14 0.99
N CYS A 205 16.80 4.46 1.21
CA CYS A 205 15.84 3.56 1.84
C CYS A 205 14.46 3.73 1.19
N ILE A 206 13.78 2.62 0.92
CA ILE A 206 12.39 2.61 0.45
C ILE A 206 11.58 1.61 1.26
N ALA A 207 10.39 2.02 1.72
CA ALA A 207 9.45 1.19 2.46
C ALA A 207 8.15 1.01 1.67
N ALA A 208 7.69 -0.23 1.54
CA ALA A 208 6.40 -0.57 0.95
C ALA A 208 5.78 -1.80 1.63
N ASP A 209 4.52 -2.10 1.31
CA ASP A 209 3.90 -3.36 1.74
C ASP A 209 4.68 -4.57 1.19
N ALA A 210 4.61 -5.69 1.91
CA ALA A 210 5.24 -6.95 1.55
C ALA A 210 4.57 -7.67 0.37
N ALA A 211 3.62 -7.03 -0.32
CA ALA A 211 2.99 -7.54 -1.54
C ALA A 211 4.04 -7.82 -2.64
N GLY A 212 3.86 -8.93 -3.37
CA GLY A 212 4.85 -9.41 -4.33
C GLY A 212 5.23 -8.37 -5.41
N ASP A 213 4.24 -7.63 -5.92
CA ASP A 213 4.44 -6.59 -6.93
C ASP A 213 5.21 -5.37 -6.39
N GLU A 214 4.89 -4.91 -5.18
CA GLU A 214 5.60 -3.80 -4.51
C GLU A 214 7.05 -4.18 -4.25
N GLN A 215 7.28 -5.36 -3.69
CA GLN A 215 8.63 -5.86 -3.42
C GLN A 215 9.44 -6.00 -4.71
N LEU A 216 8.85 -6.54 -5.77
CA LEU A 216 9.52 -6.64 -7.07
C LEU A 216 9.82 -5.26 -7.67
N ALA A 217 8.90 -4.30 -7.57
CA ALA A 217 9.12 -2.93 -8.04
C ALA A 217 10.29 -2.26 -7.33
N MET A 218 10.41 -2.45 -6.02
CA MET A 218 11.54 -1.94 -5.22
C MET A 218 12.87 -2.58 -5.65
N ARG A 219 12.90 -3.90 -5.91
CA ARG A 219 14.10 -4.57 -6.45
C ARG A 219 14.50 -4.04 -7.83
N ASP A 220 13.51 -3.81 -8.69
CA ASP A 220 13.72 -3.27 -10.04
C ASP A 220 14.18 -1.79 -9.99
N LEU A 221 13.80 -1.03 -8.95
CA LEU A 221 14.29 0.34 -8.69
C LEU A 221 15.72 0.34 -8.14
N ALA A 222 16.02 -0.59 -7.24
CA ALA A 222 17.35 -0.79 -6.65
C ALA A 222 18.39 -1.20 -7.69
N GLY A 223 17.96 -1.91 -8.75
CA GLY A 223 18.87 -2.52 -9.71
C GLY A 223 19.83 -3.44 -8.97
N ILE A 224 19.29 -4.48 -8.32
CA ILE A 224 20.04 -5.43 -7.48
C ILE A 224 21.17 -6.06 -8.30
N SER A 225 22.30 -5.39 -8.31
CA SER A 225 23.56 -5.79 -8.91
C SER A 225 24.59 -5.14 -8.01
N GLY A 226 25.00 -5.85 -6.94
CA GLY A 226 26.17 -5.45 -6.19
C GLY A 226 27.35 -5.17 -7.15
N PRO A 227 28.34 -4.37 -6.73
CA PRO A 227 29.45 -3.96 -7.59
C PRO A 227 30.16 -5.15 -8.28
N ASP A 228 30.08 -6.34 -7.67
CA ASP A 228 30.76 -7.57 -8.12
C ASP A 228 29.90 -8.52 -8.99
N ILE A 229 28.63 -8.20 -9.30
CA ILE A 229 27.71 -9.10 -10.04
C ILE A 229 27.41 -8.56 -11.43
N VAL A 230 28.33 -8.84 -12.36
CA VAL A 230 28.33 -8.33 -13.75
C VAL A 230 27.07 -8.75 -14.52
N GLU A 231 26.51 -9.95 -14.27
CA GLU A 231 25.39 -10.50 -15.05
C GLU A 231 24.08 -9.71 -14.89
N LEU A 232 23.92 -8.99 -13.77
CA LEU A 232 22.73 -8.20 -13.44
C LEU A 232 22.85 -6.74 -13.88
N GLN A 233 24.07 -6.20 -13.98
CA GLN A 233 24.35 -4.81 -14.36
C GLN A 233 23.83 -4.48 -15.77
N ASP A 234 23.93 -5.42 -16.72
CA ASP A 234 23.47 -5.22 -18.11
C ASP A 234 21.94 -5.34 -18.30
N VAL A 235 21.22 -5.81 -17.28
CA VAL A 235 19.81 -6.26 -17.43
C VAL A 235 18.85 -5.48 -16.53
N MET A 236 19.30 -5.06 -15.36
CA MET A 236 18.50 -4.30 -14.39
C MET A 236 18.98 -2.85 -14.34
N GLY A 237 18.22 -1.94 -14.96
CA GLY A 237 18.52 -0.51 -14.91
C GLY A 237 18.33 0.06 -13.50
N GLN A 238 19.44 0.28 -12.78
CA GLN A 238 19.43 0.91 -11.46
C GLN A 238 18.89 2.34 -11.55
N SER A 239 17.77 2.59 -10.89
CA SER A 239 17.17 3.93 -10.83
C SER A 239 17.63 4.71 -9.61
N PHE A 240 17.90 4.00 -8.50
CA PHE A 240 18.45 4.58 -7.28
C PHE A 240 19.83 3.99 -6.99
N GLN A 241 20.88 4.75 -7.31
CA GLN A 241 22.27 4.30 -7.23
C GLN A 241 22.74 3.97 -5.81
N ASN A 242 22.17 4.66 -4.81
CA ASN A 242 22.56 4.53 -3.40
C ASN A 242 21.51 3.82 -2.54
N LEU A 243 20.56 3.10 -3.15
CA LEU A 243 19.52 2.39 -2.42
C LEU A 243 20.13 1.21 -1.65
N LYS A 244 20.15 1.31 -0.32
CA LYS A 244 20.80 0.36 0.61
C LYS A 244 19.78 -0.50 1.37
N VAL A 245 18.54 -0.02 1.50
CA VAL A 245 17.52 -0.63 2.35
C VAL A 245 16.20 -0.80 1.60
N LEU A 246 15.74 -2.05 1.51
CA LEU A 246 14.40 -2.42 1.04
C LEU A 246 13.52 -2.77 2.24
N GLY A 247 12.81 -1.78 2.76
CA GLY A 247 11.93 -1.89 3.90
C GLY A 247 10.61 -2.58 3.56
N LYS A 248 10.28 -3.63 4.32
CA LYS A 248 8.90 -4.15 4.40
C LYS A 248 8.19 -3.40 5.51
N ASP A 249 6.94 -3.03 5.27
CA ASP A 249 6.17 -2.32 6.29
C ASP A 249 6.12 -3.11 7.60
N ARG A 250 6.72 -2.53 8.64
CA ARG A 250 6.93 -3.21 9.92
C ARG A 250 5.64 -3.44 10.69
N ALA A 251 4.68 -2.52 10.62
CA ALA A 251 3.40 -2.68 11.31
C ALA A 251 2.63 -3.89 10.74
N HIS A 252 2.60 -4.04 9.42
CA HIS A 252 2.01 -5.21 8.76
C HIS A 252 2.83 -6.48 8.98
N ALA A 253 4.16 -6.41 8.94
CA ALA A 253 5.03 -7.55 9.24
C ALA A 253 4.84 -8.07 10.68
N ALA A 254 4.73 -7.17 11.66
CA ALA A 254 4.51 -7.54 13.06
C ALA A 254 3.20 -8.30 13.26
N GLN A 255 2.11 -7.91 12.57
CA GLN A 255 0.81 -8.61 12.64
C GLN A 255 0.90 -10.10 12.26
N ARG A 256 1.90 -10.49 11.46
CA ARG A 256 2.15 -11.89 11.10
C ARG A 256 2.65 -12.73 12.27
N MET A 257 3.26 -12.11 13.29
CA MET A 257 3.68 -12.78 14.53
C MET A 257 2.51 -13.24 15.41
N LEU A 258 1.25 -12.89 15.06
CA LEU A 258 0.03 -13.37 15.71
C LEU A 258 -0.79 -14.27 14.79
N SER A 259 -1.09 -13.79 13.58
CA SER A 259 -1.96 -14.51 12.64
C SER A 259 -1.37 -15.82 12.14
N ARG A 260 -0.05 -15.91 11.91
CA ARG A 260 0.58 -17.14 11.40
C ARG A 260 0.69 -18.24 12.46
N PRO A 261 1.12 -17.96 13.70
CA PRO A 261 1.06 -18.96 14.77
C PRO A 261 -0.35 -19.49 15.02
N TRP A 262 -1.39 -18.63 14.96
CA TRP A 262 -2.78 -19.09 15.04
C TRP A 262 -3.14 -20.04 13.90
N ALA A 263 -2.81 -19.67 12.66
CA ALA A 263 -3.13 -20.50 11.50
C ALA A 263 -2.36 -21.83 11.47
N ALA A 264 -1.18 -21.87 12.07
CA ALA A 264 -0.32 -23.05 12.13
C ALA A 264 -0.85 -24.11 13.10
N ASP A 265 -1.57 -23.73 14.16
CA ASP A 265 -2.20 -24.66 15.11
C ASP A 265 -3.72 -24.75 14.87
N PRO A 266 -4.25 -25.91 14.41
CA PRO A 266 -5.67 -26.06 14.14
C PRO A 266 -6.59 -25.77 15.33
N GLN A 267 -6.18 -26.09 16.56
CA GLN A 267 -7.01 -25.89 17.75
C GLN A 267 -7.06 -24.41 18.14
N LEU A 268 -5.93 -23.71 18.06
CA LEU A 268 -5.89 -22.27 18.30
C LEU A 268 -6.69 -21.51 17.23
N LYS A 269 -6.54 -21.92 15.96
CA LYS A 269 -7.32 -21.34 14.85
C LYS A 269 -8.82 -21.49 15.07
N GLU A 270 -9.27 -22.67 15.46
CA GLU A 270 -10.68 -22.97 15.71
C GLU A 270 -11.28 -22.07 16.81
N VAL A 271 -10.52 -21.79 17.88
CA VAL A 271 -10.95 -20.87 18.94
C VAL A 271 -11.14 -19.44 18.41
N ILE A 272 -10.20 -18.93 17.63
CA ILE A 272 -10.29 -17.58 17.06
C ILE A 272 -11.40 -17.48 16.02
N GLU A 273 -11.53 -18.48 15.16
CA GLU A 273 -12.60 -18.57 14.17
C GLU A 273 -13.98 -18.53 14.84
N GLU A 274 -14.19 -19.33 15.88
CA GLU A 274 -15.47 -19.45 16.56
C GLU A 274 -15.93 -18.13 17.22
N PHE A 275 -15.04 -17.48 17.97
CA PHE A 275 -15.39 -16.30 18.75
C PHE A 275 -15.28 -14.99 17.97
N VAL A 276 -14.43 -14.92 16.94
CA VAL A 276 -14.06 -13.67 16.28
C VAL A 276 -14.35 -13.69 14.78
N GLU A 277 -13.77 -14.62 14.01
CA GLU A 277 -13.69 -14.47 12.54
C GLU A 277 -14.95 -14.94 11.79
N LYS A 278 -15.56 -16.06 12.22
CA LYS A 278 -16.62 -16.72 11.46
C LYS A 278 -17.84 -15.81 11.26
N PRO A 279 -18.61 -15.98 10.17
CA PRO A 279 -19.90 -15.32 10.04
C PRO A 279 -20.76 -15.61 11.27
N HIS A 280 -21.40 -14.59 11.83
CA HIS A 280 -22.18 -14.69 13.07
C HIS A 280 -21.39 -15.17 14.31
N SER A 281 -20.06 -14.99 14.35
CA SER A 281 -19.32 -15.06 15.61
C SER A 281 -19.90 -14.08 16.64
N VAL A 282 -19.76 -14.37 17.94
CA VAL A 282 -20.31 -13.48 18.98
C VAL A 282 -19.75 -12.06 18.90
N ALA A 283 -18.47 -11.91 18.49
CA ALA A 283 -17.87 -10.61 18.20
C ALA A 283 -18.60 -9.84 17.11
N ARG A 284 -18.93 -10.50 15.99
CA ARG A 284 -19.61 -9.89 14.85
C ARG A 284 -21.10 -9.66 15.13
N LEU A 285 -21.77 -10.57 15.83
CA LEU A 285 -23.16 -10.41 16.24
C LEU A 285 -23.34 -9.16 17.09
N ILE A 286 -22.56 -9.03 18.16
CA ILE A 286 -22.61 -7.85 19.04
C ILE A 286 -22.21 -6.60 18.26
N ASN A 287 -21.17 -6.65 17.42
CA ASN A 287 -20.70 -5.45 16.74
C ASN A 287 -21.63 -4.92 15.64
N ASN A 288 -22.32 -5.81 14.93
CA ASN A 288 -23.06 -5.45 13.72
C ASN A 288 -24.57 -5.24 13.96
N SER A 289 -25.11 -5.67 15.10
CA SER A 289 -26.52 -5.55 15.45
C SER A 289 -26.74 -4.58 16.60
N HIS A 290 -27.48 -3.49 16.36
CA HIS A 290 -27.87 -2.55 17.43
C HIS A 290 -28.63 -3.24 18.56
N VAL A 291 -29.52 -4.19 18.23
CA VAL A 291 -30.29 -4.96 19.21
C VAL A 291 -29.37 -5.78 20.11
N PHE A 292 -28.34 -6.43 19.54
CA PHE A 292 -27.41 -7.24 20.32
C PHE A 292 -26.40 -6.38 21.11
N LYS A 293 -26.08 -5.16 20.65
CA LYS A 293 -25.32 -4.18 21.45
C LYS A 293 -26.06 -3.78 22.71
N ASP A 294 -27.35 -3.49 22.57
CA ASP A 294 -28.18 -3.09 23.71
C ASP A 294 -28.36 -4.26 24.69
N LEU A 295 -28.62 -5.47 24.17
CA LEU A 295 -28.68 -6.70 24.97
C LEU A 295 -27.36 -6.96 25.73
N TYR A 296 -26.24 -6.86 25.04
CA TYR A 296 -24.91 -7.00 25.65
C TYR A 296 -24.65 -5.94 26.73
N SER A 297 -25.02 -4.68 26.45
CA SER A 297 -24.92 -3.58 27.41
C SER A 297 -25.77 -3.85 28.67
N ASP A 298 -26.98 -4.36 28.51
CA ASP A 298 -27.87 -4.70 29.62
C ASP A 298 -27.28 -5.81 30.49
N PHE A 299 -26.73 -6.86 29.87
CA PHE A 299 -26.02 -7.90 30.62
C PHE A 299 -24.80 -7.33 31.36
N ARG A 300 -24.01 -6.47 30.72
CA ARG A 300 -22.87 -5.80 31.39
C ARG A 300 -23.26 -4.95 32.59
N GLN A 301 -24.44 -4.31 32.57
CA GLN A 301 -24.94 -3.54 33.71
C GLN A 301 -25.36 -4.45 34.87
N LYS A 302 -25.83 -5.66 34.56
CA LYS A 302 -26.30 -6.64 35.55
C LYS A 302 -25.17 -7.54 36.08
N SER A 303 -24.08 -7.70 35.33
CA SER A 303 -22.93 -8.53 35.72
C SER A 303 -21.92 -7.77 36.59
N HIS A 304 -21.40 -8.45 37.60
CA HIS A 304 -20.25 -7.98 38.38
C HIS A 304 -18.95 -8.34 37.64
N GLU A 305 -18.39 -7.38 36.90
CA GLU A 305 -17.13 -7.58 36.17
C GLU A 305 -15.96 -7.75 37.16
N LYS A 306 -15.04 -8.68 36.87
CA LYS A 306 -13.84 -8.95 37.70
C LYS A 306 -12.86 -7.78 37.73
N VAL A 307 -12.91 -6.95 36.69
CA VAL A 307 -12.12 -5.74 36.53
C VAL A 307 -13.06 -4.57 36.24
N PRO A 308 -12.89 -3.41 36.90
CA PRO A 308 -13.72 -2.24 36.63
C PRO A 308 -13.38 -1.68 35.24
N ILE A 309 -14.37 -1.72 34.33
CA ILE A 309 -14.25 -1.21 32.97
C ILE A 309 -15.39 -0.22 32.71
N ALA A 310 -15.14 0.78 31.87
CA ALA A 310 -16.13 1.78 31.51
C ALA A 310 -17.45 1.13 31.04
N LYS A 311 -18.54 1.37 31.78
CA LYS A 311 -19.89 0.91 31.42
C LYS A 311 -20.43 1.57 30.15
N SER A 312 -19.77 2.61 29.63
CA SER A 312 -20.06 3.23 28.33
C SER A 312 -19.69 2.36 27.12
N ILE A 313 -18.91 1.29 27.31
CA ILE A 313 -18.58 0.35 26.23
C ILE A 313 -19.80 -0.52 25.90
N ARG A 314 -20.28 -0.47 24.66
CA ARG A 314 -21.47 -1.21 24.21
C ARG A 314 -21.19 -2.29 23.16
N ASP A 315 -19.93 -2.51 22.83
CA ASP A 315 -19.52 -3.53 21.85
C ASP A 315 -18.11 -4.07 22.13
N LEU A 316 -17.72 -5.08 21.37
CA LEU A 316 -16.40 -5.70 21.42
C LEU A 316 -15.36 -4.99 20.54
N ALA A 317 -15.72 -3.88 19.87
CA ALA A 317 -14.86 -3.12 18.94
C ALA A 317 -14.28 -3.93 17.77
N PHE A 318 -15.07 -4.85 17.20
CA PHE A 318 -14.66 -5.63 16.03
C PHE A 318 -14.48 -4.73 14.80
N ALA A 319 -13.33 -4.82 14.13
CA ALA A 319 -13.05 -4.08 12.90
C ALA A 319 -12.33 -4.98 11.87
N PRO A 320 -13.02 -5.48 10.83
CA PRO A 320 -12.46 -6.49 9.92
C PRO A 320 -11.29 -6.00 9.05
N GLN A 321 -11.05 -4.68 8.99
CA GLN A 321 -10.03 -4.04 8.15
C GLN A 321 -8.69 -3.82 8.88
N ARG A 322 -8.55 -4.23 10.15
CA ARG A 322 -7.32 -4.05 10.93
C ARG A 322 -7.10 -5.26 11.83
N TYR A 323 -6.11 -6.10 11.52
CA TYR A 323 -5.71 -7.22 12.39
C TYR A 323 -5.37 -6.74 13.83
N SER A 324 -4.90 -5.49 14.02
CA SER A 324 -4.68 -4.93 15.36
C SER A 324 -5.95 -4.74 16.20
N SER A 325 -7.15 -4.84 15.59
CA SER A 325 -8.44 -4.77 16.31
C SER A 325 -8.77 -6.06 17.08
N GLU A 326 -8.19 -7.19 16.71
CA GLU A 326 -8.45 -8.49 17.35
C GLU A 326 -7.93 -8.51 18.79
N SER A 327 -6.81 -7.85 19.07
CA SER A 327 -6.30 -7.68 20.45
C SER A 327 -7.36 -7.07 21.38
N LYS A 328 -8.10 -6.07 20.89
CA LYS A 328 -9.13 -5.37 21.66
C LYS A 328 -10.40 -6.20 21.78
N VAL A 329 -10.79 -6.90 20.72
CA VAL A 329 -11.93 -7.82 20.73
C VAL A 329 -11.70 -8.94 21.73
N LEU A 330 -10.55 -9.61 21.66
CA LEU A 330 -10.17 -10.72 22.55
C LEU A 330 -10.08 -10.26 24.00
N ALA A 331 -9.48 -9.10 24.26
CA ALA A 331 -9.45 -8.53 25.61
C ALA A 331 -10.86 -8.29 26.15
N ARG A 332 -11.75 -7.67 25.36
CA ARG A 332 -13.13 -7.41 25.80
C ARG A 332 -13.95 -8.69 25.97
N LEU A 333 -13.73 -9.72 25.14
CA LEU A 333 -14.36 -11.03 25.30
C LEU A 333 -14.07 -11.60 26.69
N VAL A 334 -12.80 -11.62 27.10
CA VAL A 334 -12.39 -12.15 28.41
C VAL A 334 -12.88 -11.26 29.55
N LEU A 335 -12.73 -9.95 29.42
CA LEU A 335 -13.05 -9.01 30.50
C LEU A 335 -14.56 -8.89 30.78
N THR A 336 -15.39 -9.19 29.79
CA THR A 336 -16.86 -9.08 29.89
C THR A 336 -17.53 -10.43 29.74
N TRP A 337 -16.83 -11.51 30.10
CA TRP A 337 -17.19 -12.89 29.81
C TRP A 337 -18.64 -13.24 30.19
N ASP A 338 -19.10 -12.85 31.37
CA ASP A 338 -20.47 -13.13 31.82
C ASP A 338 -21.53 -12.46 30.92
N ALA A 339 -21.26 -11.27 30.40
CA ALA A 339 -22.16 -10.59 29.47
C ALA A 339 -22.16 -11.25 28.08
N VAL A 340 -21.01 -11.76 27.64
CA VAL A 340 -20.89 -12.55 26.41
C VAL A 340 -21.71 -13.84 26.53
N LEU A 341 -21.59 -14.57 27.64
CA LEU A 341 -22.41 -15.76 27.91
C LEU A 341 -23.90 -15.43 27.93
N GLY A 342 -24.29 -14.30 28.53
CA GLY A 342 -25.68 -13.84 28.53
C GLY A 342 -26.24 -13.59 27.13
N VAL A 343 -25.44 -13.01 26.22
CA VAL A 343 -25.84 -12.85 24.82
C VAL A 343 -25.98 -14.22 24.12
N LEU A 344 -25.01 -15.11 24.31
CA LEU A 344 -25.03 -16.45 23.70
C LEU A 344 -26.25 -17.27 24.13
N THR A 345 -26.74 -17.11 25.36
CA THR A 345 -27.94 -17.81 25.83
C THR A 345 -29.24 -17.10 25.46
N ALA A 346 -29.28 -15.77 25.46
CA ALA A 346 -30.50 -15.01 25.18
C ALA A 346 -30.86 -14.95 23.68
N VAL A 347 -29.88 -14.85 22.79
CA VAL A 347 -30.15 -14.71 21.34
C VAL A 347 -30.94 -15.90 20.77
N PRO A 348 -30.61 -17.18 21.07
CA PRO A 348 -31.43 -18.31 20.62
C PRO A 348 -32.85 -18.27 21.17
N ASP A 349 -33.06 -17.81 22.40
CA ASP A 349 -34.41 -17.68 22.98
C ASP A 349 -35.21 -16.54 22.33
N MET A 350 -34.54 -15.45 21.93
CA MET A 350 -35.17 -14.31 21.27
C MET A 350 -35.48 -14.55 19.78
N ARG A 351 -34.60 -15.26 19.06
CA ARG A 351 -34.66 -15.42 17.60
C ARG A 351 -35.09 -16.82 17.15
N GLY A 352 -35.09 -17.79 18.06
CA GLY A 352 -35.36 -19.19 17.78
C GLY A 352 -34.16 -19.95 17.23
N ARG A 353 -34.10 -21.26 17.50
CA ARG A 353 -32.99 -22.16 17.11
C ARG A 353 -32.78 -22.35 15.60
N THR A 354 -33.76 -21.97 14.78
CA THR A 354 -33.73 -22.09 13.32
C THR A 354 -33.24 -20.82 12.64
N SER A 355 -33.14 -19.70 13.37
CA SER A 355 -32.51 -18.48 12.87
C SER A 355 -30.99 -18.67 12.73
N ALA A 356 -30.36 -17.97 11.77
CA ALA A 356 -28.92 -18.05 11.57
C ALA A 356 -28.15 -17.61 12.83
N GLU A 357 -28.61 -16.54 13.49
CA GLU A 357 -28.00 -16.02 14.73
C GLU A 357 -28.23 -16.95 15.93
N GLY A 358 -29.45 -17.46 16.11
CA GLY A 358 -29.76 -18.40 17.19
C GLY A 358 -29.02 -19.73 17.04
N ALA A 359 -28.96 -20.28 15.82
CA ALA A 359 -28.19 -21.49 15.53
C ALA A 359 -26.68 -21.27 15.77
N ALA A 360 -26.14 -20.13 15.35
CA ALA A 360 -24.73 -19.80 15.58
C ALA A 360 -24.39 -19.68 17.07
N CYS A 361 -25.22 -19.01 17.87
CA CYS A 361 -25.03 -18.91 19.32
C CYS A 361 -25.10 -20.28 20.02
N LEU A 362 -26.04 -21.15 19.62
CA LEU A 362 -26.13 -22.51 20.16
C LEU A 362 -24.91 -23.35 19.78
N ALA A 363 -24.40 -23.22 18.55
CA ALA A 363 -23.17 -23.88 18.13
C ALA A 363 -21.96 -23.42 18.98
N THR A 364 -21.85 -22.12 19.25
CA THR A 364 -20.79 -21.59 20.13
C THR A 364 -20.92 -22.09 21.56
N LEU A 365 -22.14 -22.20 22.10
CA LEU A 365 -22.37 -22.80 23.41
C LEU A 365 -21.97 -24.28 23.47
N GLN A 366 -22.22 -25.05 22.40
CA GLN A 366 -21.80 -26.45 22.29
C GLN A 366 -20.29 -26.62 22.17
N PHE A 367 -19.63 -25.70 21.48
CA PHE A 367 -18.18 -25.66 21.33
C PHE A 367 -17.45 -25.34 22.65
N LEU A 368 -18.09 -24.56 23.52
CA LEU A 368 -17.45 -23.96 24.67
C LEU A 368 -17.13 -24.98 25.78
N THR A 369 -15.84 -25.15 26.06
CA THR A 369 -15.30 -25.91 27.21
C THR A 369 -14.37 -25.03 28.06
N PRO A 370 -14.03 -25.41 29.31
CA PRO A 370 -13.02 -24.71 30.10
C PRO A 370 -11.67 -24.60 29.39
N GLU A 371 -11.28 -25.61 28.62
CA GLU A 371 -10.05 -25.61 27.80
C GLU A 371 -10.10 -24.51 26.74
N LYS A 372 -11.18 -24.45 25.94
CA LYS A 372 -11.34 -23.47 24.87
C LYS A 372 -11.39 -22.04 25.42
N ALA A 373 -12.04 -21.85 26.58
CA ALA A 373 -12.06 -20.56 27.27
C ALA A 373 -10.67 -20.14 27.77
N LEU A 374 -9.88 -21.09 28.31
CA LEU A 374 -8.52 -20.84 28.76
C LEU A 374 -7.56 -20.54 27.59
N LEU A 375 -7.68 -21.28 26.47
CA LEU A 375 -6.91 -20.98 25.26
C LEU A 375 -7.29 -19.61 24.68
N LEU A 376 -8.58 -19.24 24.67
CA LEU A 376 -9.03 -17.91 24.22
C LEU A 376 -8.35 -16.78 25.01
N SER A 377 -8.22 -16.92 26.32
CA SER A 377 -7.57 -15.90 27.15
C SER A 377 -6.05 -15.87 27.01
N MET A 378 -5.39 -17.02 26.81
CA MET A 378 -3.96 -17.08 26.46
C MET A 378 -3.68 -16.42 25.11
N LEU A 379 -4.53 -16.63 24.11
CA LEU A 379 -4.43 -15.94 22.81
C LEU A 379 -4.69 -14.44 22.94
N ALA A 380 -5.57 -14.05 23.86
CA ALA A 380 -5.81 -12.63 24.16
C ALA A 380 -4.56 -11.97 24.79
N ASP A 381 -3.86 -12.65 25.69
CA ASP A 381 -2.58 -12.17 26.25
C ASP A 381 -1.50 -12.04 25.17
N ALA A 382 -1.39 -13.02 24.26
CA ALA A 382 -0.47 -12.96 23.11
C ALA A 382 -0.79 -11.78 22.18
N ALA A 383 -2.07 -11.55 21.88
CA ALA A 383 -2.52 -10.44 21.04
C ALA A 383 -2.28 -9.08 21.68
N LEU A 384 -2.46 -8.96 23.01
CA LEU A 384 -2.16 -7.74 23.75
C LEU A 384 -0.66 -7.39 23.73
N GLU A 385 0.22 -8.38 23.90
CA GLU A 385 1.65 -8.14 23.87
C GLU A 385 2.13 -7.75 22.47
N LEU A 386 1.65 -8.43 21.42
CA LEU A 386 1.97 -8.03 20.05
C LEU A 386 1.46 -6.62 19.73
N HIS A 387 0.27 -6.25 20.21
CA HIS A 387 -0.30 -4.94 19.93
C HIS A 387 0.58 -3.79 20.43
N ARG A 388 1.42 -4.01 21.45
CA ARG A 388 2.42 -3.02 21.90
C ARG A 388 3.48 -2.79 20.83
N VAL A 389 4.02 -3.87 20.28
CA VAL A 389 5.00 -3.82 19.18
C VAL A 389 4.40 -3.12 17.96
N VAL A 390 3.18 -3.48 17.58
CA VAL A 390 2.47 -2.85 16.46
C VAL A 390 2.27 -1.35 16.70
N ARG A 391 1.96 -0.92 17.93
CA ARG A 391 1.84 0.51 18.27
C ARG A 391 3.18 1.24 18.21
N ALA A 392 4.28 0.60 18.59
CA ALA A 392 5.61 1.18 18.43
C ALA A 392 5.93 1.42 16.95
N PHE A 393 5.48 0.52 16.06
CA PHE A 393 5.71 0.59 14.61
C PHE A 393 4.74 1.54 13.89
N ASP A 394 3.51 1.68 14.40
CA ASP A 394 2.48 2.62 13.93
C ASP A 394 2.72 4.03 14.49
N THR A 395 3.91 4.57 14.26
CA THR A 395 4.29 5.95 14.52
C THR A 395 4.83 6.58 13.24
N ASP A 396 4.54 7.87 13.01
CA ASP A 396 5.06 8.61 11.84
C ASP A 396 6.59 8.77 11.91
N VAL A 397 7.15 8.75 13.12
CA VAL A 397 8.57 8.88 13.42
C VAL A 397 8.95 7.70 14.33
N CYS A 398 9.13 6.53 13.72
CA CYS A 398 9.63 5.36 14.43
C CYS A 398 11.15 5.52 14.62
N ASP A 399 11.65 5.36 15.86
CA ASP A 399 13.08 5.29 16.12
C ASP A 399 13.58 3.89 15.80
N GLU A 400 14.27 3.78 14.67
CA GLU A 400 14.84 2.55 14.15
C GLU A 400 15.86 1.89 15.10
N SER A 401 16.47 2.65 16.00
CA SER A 401 17.43 2.12 16.99
C SER A 401 16.78 1.40 18.17
N GLU A 402 15.52 1.74 18.51
CA GLU A 402 14.80 1.09 19.61
C GLU A 402 14.14 -0.22 19.20
N LEU A 403 13.92 -0.39 17.90
CA LEU A 403 13.08 -1.44 17.36
C LEU A 403 13.58 -2.87 17.65
N PRO A 404 14.89 -3.19 17.51
CA PRO A 404 15.39 -4.51 17.88
C PRO A 404 15.12 -4.85 19.35
N TYR A 405 15.19 -3.87 20.25
CA TYR A 405 14.92 -4.08 21.66
C TYR A 405 13.44 -4.31 21.97
N GLU A 406 12.53 -3.64 21.25
CA GLU A 406 11.10 -3.92 21.39
C GLU A 406 10.74 -5.33 20.92
N LEU A 407 11.42 -5.83 19.88
CA LEU A 407 11.27 -7.21 19.40
C LEU A 407 11.85 -8.22 20.41
N ASP A 408 13.02 -7.94 20.99
CA ASP A 408 13.62 -8.78 22.04
C ASP A 408 12.76 -8.77 23.32
N ARG A 409 12.18 -7.62 23.69
CA ARG A 409 11.22 -7.49 24.80
C ARG A 409 10.00 -8.36 24.56
N TYR A 410 9.40 -8.26 23.38
CA TYR A 410 8.27 -9.10 22.97
C TYR A 410 8.60 -10.58 23.09
N ARG A 411 9.73 -11.02 22.51
CA ARG A 411 10.23 -12.41 22.59
C ARG A 411 10.38 -12.87 24.05
N GLY A 412 11.00 -12.04 24.90
CA GLY A 412 11.17 -12.33 26.32
C GLY A 412 9.84 -12.48 27.06
N VAL A 413 8.87 -11.60 26.80
CA VAL A 413 7.55 -11.63 27.45
C VAL A 413 6.75 -12.85 27.05
N ILE A 414 6.68 -13.21 25.75
CA ILE A 414 5.90 -14.38 25.32
C ILE A 414 6.49 -15.69 25.85
N ARG A 415 7.83 -15.80 25.98
CA ARG A 415 8.49 -16.93 26.65
C ARG A 415 8.08 -17.01 28.13
N LYS A 416 8.18 -15.90 28.87
CA LYS A 416 7.76 -15.86 30.27
C LYS A 416 6.28 -16.22 30.45
N LEU A 417 5.41 -15.70 29.60
CA LEU A 417 3.97 -15.96 29.69
C LEU A 417 3.63 -17.43 29.45
N PHE A 418 4.19 -18.05 28.41
CA PHE A 418 3.69 -19.34 27.92
C PHE A 418 4.64 -20.52 28.14
N VAL A 419 5.96 -20.31 28.14
CA VAL A 419 6.96 -21.36 28.41
C VAL A 419 7.22 -21.50 29.90
N GLU A 420 7.28 -20.38 30.62
CA GLU A 420 7.43 -20.36 32.09
C GLU A 420 6.07 -20.36 32.81
N GLY A 421 4.96 -20.21 32.08
CA GLY A 421 3.60 -20.30 32.63
C GLY A 421 3.12 -19.07 33.39
N ALA A 422 3.80 -17.91 33.29
CA ALA A 422 3.43 -16.71 34.03
C ALA A 422 2.01 -16.21 33.72
N CYS A 423 1.46 -16.51 32.53
CA CYS A 423 0.09 -16.13 32.16
C CYS A 423 -0.97 -16.66 33.15
N LEU A 424 -0.72 -17.77 33.85
CA LEU A 424 -1.66 -18.28 34.85
C LEU A 424 -1.83 -17.34 36.06
N HIS A 425 -0.88 -16.43 36.28
CA HIS A 425 -0.82 -15.55 37.44
C HIS A 425 -1.03 -14.07 37.12
N VAL A 426 -0.95 -13.68 35.83
CA VAL A 426 -1.11 -12.31 35.34
C VAL A 426 -1.98 -12.24 34.08
N GLY A 427 -2.27 -11.02 33.61
CA GLY A 427 -2.97 -10.82 32.34
C GLY A 427 -4.42 -11.29 32.31
N LEU A 428 -4.93 -11.52 31.10
CA LEU A 428 -6.29 -11.96 30.81
C LEU A 428 -6.51 -13.43 31.15
N THR A 429 -5.47 -14.26 31.05
CA THR A 429 -5.53 -15.67 31.42
C THR A 429 -5.89 -15.85 32.90
N LYS A 430 -5.28 -15.08 33.81
CA LYS A 430 -5.67 -15.02 35.23
C LYS A 430 -7.14 -14.65 35.42
N ILE A 431 -7.64 -13.68 34.67
CA ILE A 431 -9.03 -13.20 34.78
C ILE A 431 -10.00 -14.30 34.31
N MET A 432 -9.68 -14.99 33.22
CA MET A 432 -10.48 -16.12 32.77
C MET A 432 -10.51 -17.25 33.79
N LEU A 433 -9.39 -17.55 34.46
CA LEU A 433 -9.36 -18.52 35.56
C LEU A 433 -10.30 -18.12 36.71
N GLN A 434 -10.45 -16.82 37.01
CA GLN A 434 -11.42 -16.32 37.99
C GLN A 434 -12.87 -16.45 37.53
N HIS A 435 -13.14 -16.38 36.22
CA HIS A 435 -14.47 -16.67 35.68
C HIS A 435 -14.76 -18.17 35.73
N LEU A 436 -13.78 -19.02 35.39
CA LEU A 436 -13.93 -20.47 35.34
C LEU A 436 -13.93 -21.13 36.73
N SER A 437 -13.45 -20.46 37.79
CA SER A 437 -13.59 -20.98 39.15
C SER A 437 -15.04 -20.94 39.65
N GLU A 438 -15.89 -20.10 39.05
CA GLU A 438 -17.30 -20.02 39.36
C GLU A 438 -18.13 -20.94 38.46
N GLN A 439 -19.04 -21.69 39.07
CA GLN A 439 -19.97 -22.53 38.30
C GLN A 439 -21.06 -21.66 37.64
N ARG A 440 -21.23 -21.82 36.33
CA ARG A 440 -22.31 -21.25 35.52
C ARG A 440 -23.15 -22.36 34.91
N LEU A 441 -24.46 -22.21 34.99
CA LEU A 441 -25.42 -23.09 34.31
C LEU A 441 -25.92 -22.38 33.06
N LEU A 442 -25.56 -22.89 31.89
CA LEU A 442 -25.95 -22.36 30.60
C LEU A 442 -27.19 -23.12 30.11
N ILE A 443 -28.31 -22.40 29.93
CA ILE A 443 -29.59 -22.96 29.47
C ILE A 443 -30.12 -22.06 28.35
N SER A 444 -30.46 -22.64 27.20
CA SER A 444 -31.08 -21.92 26.08
C SER A 444 -31.68 -22.90 25.07
N GLN A 445 -32.92 -22.71 24.62
CA GLN A 445 -33.57 -23.54 23.57
C GLN A 445 -33.27 -25.06 23.62
N GLY A 446 -33.33 -25.68 24.81
CA GLY A 446 -33.07 -27.12 25.00
C GLY A 446 -31.59 -27.52 25.11
N PHE A 447 -30.65 -26.59 24.93
CA PHE A 447 -29.25 -26.76 25.33
C PHE A 447 -29.12 -26.56 26.85
N ARG A 448 -28.38 -27.46 27.50
CA ARG A 448 -28.03 -27.37 28.93
C ARG A 448 -26.60 -27.85 29.15
N ALA A 449 -25.75 -26.97 29.67
CA ALA A 449 -24.38 -27.31 30.04
C ALA A 449 -23.95 -26.60 31.32
N LYS A 450 -22.98 -27.21 32.03
CA LYS A 450 -22.26 -26.58 33.14
C LYS A 450 -20.91 -26.09 32.62
N LEU A 451 -20.56 -24.85 32.94
CA LEU A 451 -19.25 -24.27 32.67
C LEU A 451 -18.64 -23.77 33.99
N GLY A 452 -17.37 -24.07 34.23
CA GLY A 452 -16.67 -23.63 35.44
C GLY A 452 -17.04 -24.39 36.73
N GLY A 453 -16.39 -24.01 37.83
CA GLY A 453 -16.49 -24.63 39.16
C GLY A 453 -15.13 -25.12 39.70
N ALA A 454 -15.13 -25.64 40.93
CA ALA A 454 -13.92 -25.98 41.69
C ALA A 454 -12.91 -26.89 40.96
N ASP A 455 -13.39 -27.79 40.08
CA ASP A 455 -12.56 -28.76 39.33
C ASP A 455 -12.62 -28.57 37.81
N ALA A 456 -13.17 -27.44 37.33
CA ALA A 456 -13.37 -27.23 35.89
C ALA A 456 -12.06 -27.01 35.13
N VAL A 457 -11.01 -26.51 35.80
CA VAL A 457 -9.69 -26.28 35.23
C VAL A 457 -8.64 -26.99 36.10
N THR A 458 -8.33 -28.23 35.74
CA THR A 458 -7.32 -29.04 36.43
C THR A 458 -5.90 -28.58 36.12
N GLU A 459 -4.93 -28.95 36.96
CA GLU A 459 -3.51 -28.69 36.68
C GLU A 459 -3.02 -29.38 35.40
N GLU A 460 -3.57 -30.55 35.07
CA GLU A 460 -3.32 -31.22 33.80
C GLU A 460 -3.81 -30.38 32.61
N LEU A 461 -5.01 -29.80 32.71
CA LEU A 461 -5.55 -28.94 31.65
C LEU A 461 -4.69 -27.70 31.43
N LYS A 462 -4.20 -27.08 32.52
CA LYS A 462 -3.27 -25.94 32.45
C LYS A 462 -1.98 -26.34 31.76
N ARG A 463 -1.39 -27.48 32.12
CA ARG A 463 -0.17 -28.03 31.50
C ARG A 463 -0.38 -28.28 30.01
N GLN A 464 -1.49 -28.89 29.60
CA GLN A 464 -1.80 -29.12 28.18
C GLN A 464 -1.92 -27.81 27.39
N CYS A 465 -2.60 -26.80 27.95
CA CYS A 465 -2.71 -25.48 27.32
C CYS A 465 -1.35 -24.78 27.21
N LEU A 466 -0.52 -24.82 28.25
CA LEU A 466 0.83 -24.24 28.23
C LEU A 466 1.77 -24.96 27.25
N LYS A 467 1.68 -26.28 27.14
CA LYS A 467 2.44 -27.07 26.16
C LYS A 467 2.12 -26.61 24.73
N ARG A 468 0.83 -26.42 24.42
CA ARG A 468 0.38 -25.88 23.14
C ARG A 468 0.82 -24.44 22.91
N MET A 469 0.71 -23.58 23.93
CA MET A 469 1.17 -22.20 23.83
C MET A 469 2.70 -22.08 23.72
N SER A 470 3.46 -23.06 24.22
CA SER A 470 4.91 -23.15 24.00
C SER A 470 5.24 -23.46 22.54
N ALA A 471 4.46 -24.33 21.88
CA ALA A 471 4.56 -24.53 20.43
C ALA A 471 4.18 -23.27 19.64
N TYR A 472 3.15 -22.53 20.09
CA TYR A 472 2.84 -21.20 19.55
C TYR A 472 4.04 -20.25 19.63
N VAL A 473 4.74 -20.19 20.77
CA VAL A 473 5.92 -19.32 20.95
C VAL A 473 7.03 -19.69 19.96
N ALA A 474 7.31 -20.98 19.77
CA ALA A 474 8.33 -21.42 18.81
C ALA A 474 8.01 -20.98 17.36
N VAL A 475 6.74 -21.08 16.94
CA VAL A 475 6.31 -20.58 15.62
C VAL A 475 6.38 -19.05 15.57
N ALA A 476 5.93 -18.34 16.62
CA ALA A 476 5.96 -16.88 16.68
C ALA A 476 7.40 -16.33 16.59
N GLU A 477 8.36 -16.98 17.24
CA GLU A 477 9.78 -16.62 17.16
C GLU A 477 10.36 -16.87 15.78
N SER A 478 10.00 -17.98 15.13
CA SER A 478 10.40 -18.26 13.76
C SER A 478 9.86 -17.20 12.79
N VAL A 479 8.59 -16.79 12.95
CA VAL A 479 8.01 -15.69 12.17
C VAL A 479 8.75 -14.39 12.45
N LEU A 480 9.04 -14.05 13.72
CA LEU A 480 9.82 -12.86 14.09
C LEU A 480 11.16 -12.84 13.35
N GLU A 481 11.90 -13.95 13.32
CA GLU A 481 13.19 -14.04 12.62
C GLU A 481 13.07 -13.94 11.10
N GLY A 482 11.96 -14.41 10.52
CA GLY A 482 11.68 -14.29 9.10
C GLY A 482 11.21 -12.90 8.67
N GLU A 483 10.53 -12.15 9.54
CA GLU A 483 10.07 -10.79 9.28
C GLU A 483 11.11 -9.72 9.63
N PHE A 484 11.85 -9.91 10.72
CA PHE A 484 12.81 -8.95 11.27
C PHE A 484 14.18 -9.61 11.53
N PRO A 485 14.92 -10.02 10.48
CA PRO A 485 16.23 -10.61 10.68
C PRO A 485 17.21 -9.62 11.32
N HIS A 486 17.92 -10.06 12.37
CA HIS A 486 18.88 -9.23 13.09
C HIS A 486 20.03 -8.71 12.21
N PHE A 487 20.31 -9.40 11.11
CA PHE A 487 21.37 -9.09 10.15
C PHE A 487 20.97 -8.01 9.14
N GLN A 488 19.78 -7.43 9.20
CA GLN A 488 19.46 -6.32 8.29
C GLN A 488 20.26 -5.07 8.65
N LEU A 489 20.68 -4.29 7.65
CA LEU A 489 21.46 -3.06 7.87
C LEU A 489 20.77 -2.08 8.84
N VAL A 490 19.45 -1.91 8.72
CA VAL A 490 18.69 -1.00 9.59
C VAL A 490 18.75 -1.43 11.06
N SER A 491 18.84 -2.73 11.32
CA SER A 491 18.98 -3.27 12.68
C SER A 491 20.31 -2.87 13.33
N SER A 492 21.33 -2.44 12.58
CA SER A 492 22.59 -1.93 13.13
C SER A 492 22.45 -0.54 13.74
N LEU A 493 21.39 0.21 13.45
CA LEU A 493 21.12 1.50 14.09
C LEU A 493 20.88 1.38 15.60
N ARG A 494 20.64 0.17 16.11
CA ARG A 494 20.48 -0.12 17.56
C ARG A 494 21.62 0.41 18.43
N VAL A 495 22.83 0.57 17.88
CA VAL A 495 23.98 1.13 18.63
C VAL A 495 23.77 2.57 19.06
N PHE A 496 22.85 3.30 18.42
CA PHE A 496 22.54 4.69 18.77
C PHE A 496 21.47 4.81 19.87
N SER A 497 20.91 3.71 20.37
CA SER A 497 19.95 3.74 21.48
C SER A 497 20.58 4.28 22.76
N LEU A 498 19.94 5.29 23.37
CA LEU A 498 20.37 5.90 24.64
C LEU A 498 19.51 5.44 25.84
N SER A 499 18.56 4.53 25.61
CA SER A 499 17.47 4.22 26.52
C SER A 499 17.87 3.44 27.77
N ASP A 500 18.98 2.68 27.74
CA ASP A 500 19.34 1.77 28.82
C ASP A 500 20.86 1.51 28.90
N GLU A 501 21.46 1.82 30.05
CA GLU A 501 22.90 1.62 30.28
C GLU A 501 23.31 0.16 30.31
N SER A 502 22.42 -0.73 30.77
CA SER A 502 22.69 -2.15 30.83
C SER A 502 22.81 -2.75 29.44
N ARG A 503 22.03 -2.24 28.48
CA ARG A 503 22.11 -2.61 27.06
C ARG A 503 23.44 -2.17 26.45
N LEU A 504 23.83 -0.93 26.71
CA LEU A 504 25.11 -0.39 26.23
C LEU A 504 26.29 -1.23 26.72
N LYS A 505 26.29 -1.67 27.99
CA LYS A 505 27.32 -2.55 28.55
C LYS A 505 27.34 -3.92 27.87
N LYS A 506 26.18 -4.57 27.70
CA LYS A 506 26.08 -5.88 27.01
C LYS A 506 26.58 -5.83 25.56
N GLN A 507 26.30 -4.75 24.83
CA GLN A 507 26.77 -4.59 23.45
C GLN A 507 28.29 -4.43 23.35
N LEU A 508 28.90 -3.78 24.36
CA LEU A 508 30.34 -3.63 24.44
C LEU A 508 30.99 -4.99 24.75
N GLU A 509 30.47 -5.70 25.76
CA GLU A 509 30.97 -7.01 26.18
C GLU A 509 30.86 -8.10 25.10
N SER A 510 29.80 -8.05 24.28
CA SER A 510 29.56 -9.03 23.20
C SER A 510 30.29 -8.71 21.88
N GLY A 511 30.91 -7.55 21.75
CA GLY A 511 31.49 -7.08 20.47
C GLY A 511 30.46 -6.64 19.42
N GLU A 512 29.16 -6.75 19.71
CA GLU A 512 28.06 -6.39 18.81
C GLU A 512 28.13 -4.93 18.37
N ARG A 513 28.55 -4.03 19.27
CA ARG A 513 28.69 -2.59 18.98
C ARG A 513 29.67 -2.35 17.83
N ALA A 514 30.85 -2.96 17.90
CA ALA A 514 31.90 -2.78 16.89
C ALA A 514 31.43 -3.28 15.53
N ASN A 515 30.79 -4.46 15.49
CA ASN A 515 30.24 -5.05 14.26
C ASN A 515 29.17 -4.16 13.62
N CYS A 516 28.28 -3.57 14.42
CA CYS A 516 27.25 -2.68 13.91
C CYS A 516 27.82 -1.38 13.35
N LEU A 517 28.82 -0.78 14.03
CA LEU A 517 29.49 0.43 13.56
C LEU A 517 30.29 0.17 12.28
N GLU A 518 31.01 -0.96 12.18
CA GLU A 518 31.72 -1.37 10.97
C GLU A 518 30.75 -1.51 9.79
N LYS A 519 29.63 -2.20 10.00
CA LYS A 519 28.62 -2.40 8.98
C LYS A 519 28.01 -1.08 8.49
N LEU A 520 27.74 -0.15 9.41
CA LEU A 520 27.26 1.19 9.08
C LEU A 520 28.33 1.99 8.32
N ALA A 521 29.59 1.96 8.76
CA ALA A 521 30.69 2.67 8.11
C ALA A 521 30.84 2.22 6.65
N ARG A 522 30.88 0.90 6.41
CA ARG A 522 30.96 0.29 5.08
C ARG A 522 29.77 0.69 4.20
N ALA A 523 28.54 0.60 4.73
CA ALA A 523 27.34 0.90 3.95
C ALA A 523 27.18 2.40 3.63
N ILE A 524 27.68 3.29 4.50
CA ILE A 524 27.58 4.74 4.32
C ILE A 524 28.75 5.28 3.49
N GLY A 525 29.90 4.61 3.50
CA GLY A 525 31.12 5.04 2.83
C GLY A 525 31.94 6.03 3.68
N VAL A 526 31.98 5.83 5.00
CA VAL A 526 32.82 6.60 5.93
C VAL A 526 33.94 5.71 6.50
N GLU A 527 35.02 6.33 6.95
CA GLU A 527 36.13 5.62 7.59
C GLU A 527 35.68 4.99 8.93
N GLU A 528 35.92 3.68 9.05
CA GLU A 528 35.46 2.88 10.19
C GLU A 528 36.07 3.33 11.53
N GLU A 529 37.39 3.56 11.55
CA GLU A 529 38.11 3.96 12.76
C GLU A 529 37.64 5.34 13.24
N SER A 530 37.44 6.29 12.32
CA SER A 530 36.90 7.60 12.62
C SER A 530 35.48 7.51 13.18
N LEU A 531 34.60 6.70 12.57
CA LEU A 531 33.24 6.54 13.08
C LEU A 531 33.22 5.96 14.50
N LYS A 532 34.06 4.94 14.77
CA LYS A 532 34.17 4.33 16.11
C LYS A 532 34.66 5.35 17.14
N TYR A 533 35.72 6.09 16.81
CA TYR A 533 36.28 7.12 17.68
C TYR A 533 35.28 8.24 17.99
N GLU A 534 34.66 8.82 16.95
CA GLU A 534 33.69 9.90 17.12
C GLU A 534 32.44 9.42 17.89
N PHE A 535 31.97 8.19 17.63
CA PHE A 535 30.87 7.60 18.39
C PHE A 535 31.19 7.51 19.89
N GLU A 536 32.36 7.00 20.27
CA GLU A 536 32.76 6.88 21.69
C GLU A 536 32.91 8.24 22.36
N HIS A 537 33.43 9.24 21.63
CA HIS A 537 33.56 10.62 22.11
C HIS A 537 32.20 11.27 22.41
N PHE A 538 31.21 11.10 21.52
CA PHE A 538 29.92 11.77 21.64
C PHE A 538 28.87 11.02 22.46
N LEU A 539 28.99 9.69 22.59
CA LEU A 539 28.05 8.86 23.38
C LEU A 539 27.78 9.39 24.80
N PRO A 540 28.79 9.74 25.63
CA PRO A 540 28.54 10.25 26.98
C PRO A 540 27.81 11.61 26.98
N ILE A 541 28.09 12.46 25.99
CA ILE A 541 27.45 13.77 25.85
C ILE A 541 25.98 13.59 25.45
N ALA A 542 25.70 12.75 24.46
CA ALA A 542 24.34 12.43 24.04
C ALA A 542 23.54 11.77 25.17
N SER A 543 24.15 10.83 25.90
CA SER A 543 23.54 10.18 27.07
C SER A 543 23.16 11.18 28.16
N LYS A 544 23.99 12.20 28.41
CA LYS A 544 23.69 13.29 29.35
C LYS A 544 22.41 14.05 28.93
N TYR A 545 22.31 14.42 27.67
CA TYR A 545 21.16 15.16 27.13
C TYR A 545 19.87 14.33 27.16
N ALA A 546 19.95 13.04 26.84
CA ALA A 546 18.81 12.14 26.93
C ALA A 546 18.32 11.98 28.38
N ARG A 547 19.22 11.77 29.34
CA ARG A 547 18.86 11.45 30.73
C ARG A 547 18.50 12.66 31.59
N ILE A 548 19.29 13.73 31.49
CA ILE A 548 19.15 14.90 32.37
C ILE A 548 18.12 15.87 31.80
N GLU A 549 18.19 16.14 30.50
CA GLU A 549 17.29 17.11 29.85
C GLU A 549 16.03 16.44 29.26
N GLY A 550 15.96 15.10 29.28
CA GLY A 550 14.80 14.36 28.80
C GLY A 550 14.60 14.46 27.28
N LEU A 551 15.66 14.74 26.52
CA LEU A 551 15.57 14.85 25.07
C LEU A 551 15.35 13.46 24.44
N GLU A 552 14.51 13.42 23.41
CA GLU A 552 14.34 12.24 22.57
C GLU A 552 15.68 11.83 21.93
N ASN A 553 15.86 10.52 21.71
CA ASN A 553 17.14 9.89 21.36
C ASN A 553 17.93 10.63 20.26
N PHE A 554 17.35 10.76 19.06
CA PHE A 554 18.00 11.47 17.95
C PHE A 554 18.32 12.94 18.29
N TYR A 555 17.41 13.63 18.98
CA TYR A 555 17.61 15.03 19.35
C TYR A 555 18.69 15.21 20.41
N ALA A 556 18.88 14.22 21.30
CA ALA A 556 19.99 14.19 22.24
C ALA A 556 21.35 14.07 21.52
N TRP A 557 21.45 13.18 20.53
CA TRP A 557 22.63 13.08 19.66
C TRP A 557 22.87 14.38 18.88
N LYS A 558 21.83 14.94 18.25
CA LYS A 558 21.91 16.23 17.55
C LYS A 558 22.40 17.35 18.45
N LYS A 559 21.89 17.41 19.69
CA LYS A 559 22.28 18.42 20.67
C LYS A 559 23.74 18.26 21.09
N ALA A 560 24.21 17.03 21.24
CA ALA A 560 25.60 16.72 21.55
C ALA A 560 26.56 17.26 20.47
N ILE A 561 26.22 17.10 19.18
CA ILE A 561 27.01 17.67 18.08
C ILE A 561 26.96 19.21 18.10
N GLN A 562 25.77 19.78 18.28
CA GLN A 562 25.60 21.24 18.25
C GLN A 562 26.33 21.95 19.39
N CYS A 563 26.42 21.35 20.58
CA CYS A 563 27.10 21.99 21.71
C CYS A 563 28.63 22.02 21.55
N THR A 564 29.21 21.14 20.74
CA THR A 564 30.65 21.08 20.47
C THR A 564 31.06 21.78 19.17
N GLU A 565 30.10 22.28 18.38
CA GLU A 565 30.31 22.86 17.05
C GLU A 565 31.31 24.02 17.03
N LYS A 566 31.37 24.82 18.10
CA LYS A 566 32.31 25.96 18.21
C LYS A 566 33.79 25.52 18.27
N ASN A 567 34.06 24.28 18.67
CA ASN A 567 35.40 23.71 18.81
C ASN A 567 35.58 22.47 17.91
N ARG A 568 35.06 22.53 16.67
CA ARG A 568 35.03 21.38 15.75
C ARG A 568 36.40 20.82 15.39
N MET A 569 37.46 21.62 15.47
CA MET A 569 38.86 21.15 15.31
C MET A 569 39.29 20.18 16.42
N VAL A 570 38.65 20.22 17.58
CA VAL A 570 38.90 19.34 18.74
C VAL A 570 37.84 18.24 18.84
N HIS A 571 36.65 18.48 18.28
CA HIS A 571 35.51 17.57 18.32
C HIS A 571 35.01 17.30 16.89
N SER A 572 35.80 16.57 16.11
CA SER A 572 35.39 16.09 14.78
C SER A 572 34.14 15.23 14.91
N ALA A 573 33.18 15.42 14.00
CA ALA A 573 31.95 14.63 13.91
C ALA A 573 31.64 14.27 12.45
N ASP A 574 32.67 14.24 11.60
CA ASP A 574 32.53 14.19 10.15
C ASP A 574 32.16 12.78 9.67
N ALA A 575 32.53 11.73 10.42
CA ALA A 575 32.08 10.36 10.18
C ALA A 575 30.73 10.06 10.88
N LEU A 576 30.49 10.65 12.05
CA LEU A 576 29.30 10.43 12.88
C LEU A 576 28.04 11.13 12.32
N ILE A 577 28.16 12.35 11.81
CA ILE A 577 27.02 13.09 11.22
C ILE A 577 26.34 12.30 10.10
N PRO A 578 27.07 11.72 9.12
CA PRO A 578 26.48 10.83 8.13
C PRO A 578 25.69 9.67 8.73
N ALA A 579 26.19 9.03 9.80
CA ALA A 579 25.48 7.92 10.45
C ALA A 579 24.21 8.38 11.20
N LEU A 580 24.30 9.48 11.95
CA LEU A 580 23.14 10.08 12.64
C LEU A 580 22.08 10.58 11.65
N ALA A 581 22.49 11.05 10.47
CA ALA A 581 21.55 11.41 9.41
C ALA A 581 20.68 10.21 9.00
N ARG A 582 21.26 8.99 8.92
CA ARG A 582 20.51 7.75 8.61
C ARG A 582 19.59 7.36 9.76
N LEU A 583 20.02 7.51 11.02
CA LEU A 583 19.16 7.29 12.19
C LEU A 583 17.87 8.11 12.12
N ALA A 584 17.96 9.37 11.68
CA ALA A 584 16.79 10.22 11.47
C ALA A 584 16.14 10.12 10.09
N CYS A 585 16.73 9.45 9.11
CA CYS A 585 16.20 9.42 7.75
C CYS A 585 15.53 8.08 7.43
N TRP A 586 16.24 6.98 7.67
CA TRP A 586 15.76 5.65 7.32
C TRP A 586 14.51 5.30 8.13
N SER A 587 13.50 4.81 7.43
CA SER A 587 12.30 4.28 8.07
C SER A 587 11.73 3.16 7.23
N CYS A 588 11.41 2.04 7.86
CA CYS A 588 10.73 0.91 7.21
C CYS A 588 9.23 0.88 7.51
N SER A 589 8.63 2.01 7.91
CA SER A 589 7.20 2.10 8.23
C SER A 589 6.43 2.80 7.11
N SER A 590 5.32 2.20 6.67
CA SER A 590 4.40 2.82 5.71
C SER A 590 3.27 3.60 6.41
N SER A 591 3.24 3.64 7.74
CA SER A 591 2.13 4.17 8.55
C SER A 591 1.73 5.62 8.20
N GLY A 592 2.71 6.46 7.84
CA GLY A 592 2.46 7.82 7.38
C GLY A 592 1.70 7.88 6.04
N VAL A 593 1.84 6.87 5.19
CA VAL A 593 1.11 6.72 3.93
C VAL A 593 -0.35 6.36 4.22
N GLU A 594 -0.61 5.42 5.13
CA GLU A 594 -1.97 5.03 5.54
C GLU A 594 -2.77 6.15 6.23
N ARG A 595 -2.08 6.92 7.09
CA ARG A 595 -2.63 8.16 7.66
C ARG A 595 -2.90 9.19 6.57
N GLY A 596 -2.01 9.29 5.58
CA GLY A 596 -2.19 10.10 4.39
C GLY A 596 -3.47 9.75 3.63
N PHE A 597 -3.74 8.47 3.36
CA PHE A 597 -4.99 8.05 2.74
C PHE A 597 -6.22 8.40 3.57
N SER A 598 -6.14 8.23 4.88
CA SER A 598 -7.22 8.57 5.80
C SER A 598 -7.49 10.09 5.83
N ALA A 599 -6.43 10.90 5.81
CA ALA A 599 -6.48 12.35 5.73
C ALA A 599 -7.07 12.83 4.39
N ALA A 600 -6.61 12.26 3.28
CA ALA A 600 -7.16 12.51 1.94
C ALA A 600 -8.66 12.14 1.90
N GLN A 601 -9.05 11.02 2.49
CA GLN A 601 -10.47 10.64 2.62
C GLN A 601 -11.26 11.62 3.50
N GLY A 602 -10.68 12.17 4.57
CA GLY A 602 -11.31 13.19 5.41
C GLY A 602 -11.58 14.51 4.68
N SER A 603 -10.78 14.85 3.66
CA SER A 603 -10.96 16.05 2.85
C SER A 603 -12.24 16.04 1.97
N LYS A 604 -12.94 14.90 1.89
CA LYS A 604 -14.21 14.70 1.18
C LYS A 604 -15.37 15.60 1.66
N GLN A 605 -15.28 16.18 2.86
CA GLN A 605 -16.30 17.07 3.41
C GLN A 605 -16.47 18.41 2.65
N LEU A 606 -15.66 18.65 1.61
CA LEU A 606 -15.72 19.83 0.73
C LEU A 606 -16.69 19.70 -0.46
N GLY A 607 -17.54 18.66 -0.50
CA GLY A 607 -18.65 18.54 -1.44
C GLY A 607 -18.26 18.43 -2.92
N GLN A 608 -17.22 17.65 -3.25
CA GLN A 608 -16.85 17.31 -4.64
C GLN A 608 -17.00 15.80 -4.87
N SER A 609 -17.40 15.41 -6.10
CA SER A 609 -17.57 14.00 -6.47
C SER A 609 -16.24 13.24 -6.38
N GLN A 610 -16.33 11.93 -6.16
CA GLN A 610 -15.24 11.07 -5.70
C GLN A 610 -14.06 10.92 -6.69
N ASP A 611 -14.24 11.29 -7.96
CA ASP A 611 -13.40 10.75 -9.03
C ASP A 611 -12.44 11.75 -9.70
N GLU A 612 -12.67 13.07 -9.66
CA GLU A 612 -11.94 13.96 -10.60
C GLU A 612 -10.77 14.80 -10.06
N ASN A 613 -10.70 15.19 -8.77
CA ASN A 613 -9.70 16.18 -8.29
C ASN A 613 -8.59 15.62 -7.37
N ALA A 614 -7.68 14.79 -7.88
CA ALA A 614 -6.51 14.30 -7.13
C ALA A 614 -5.61 15.44 -6.59
N THR A 615 -5.46 16.52 -7.38
CA THR A 615 -4.62 17.67 -7.03
C THR A 615 -5.10 18.41 -5.77
N LEU A 616 -6.42 18.50 -5.56
CA LEU A 616 -6.96 19.14 -4.34
C LEU A 616 -6.71 18.27 -3.11
N GLU A 617 -6.92 16.94 -3.21
CA GLU A 617 -6.62 16.00 -2.13
C GLU A 617 -5.15 16.11 -1.71
N GLU A 618 -4.24 16.18 -2.68
CA GLU A 618 -2.81 16.33 -2.47
C GLU A 618 -2.42 17.66 -1.81
N VAL A 619 -2.96 18.79 -2.28
CA VAL A 619 -2.74 20.13 -1.68
C VAL A 619 -3.19 20.14 -0.21
N MET A 620 -4.35 19.56 0.08
CA MET A 620 -4.87 19.48 1.45
C MET A 620 -3.99 18.60 2.33
N LEU A 621 -3.52 17.48 1.81
CA LEU A 621 -2.68 16.54 2.53
C LEU A 621 -1.32 17.18 2.90
N ILE A 622 -0.72 17.94 1.99
CA ILE A 622 0.51 18.72 2.26
C ILE A 622 0.26 19.75 3.36
N LEU A 623 -0.84 20.53 3.26
CA LEU A 623 -1.13 21.55 4.27
C LEU A 623 -1.39 20.95 5.64
N GLN A 624 -2.11 19.83 5.71
CA GLN A 624 -2.37 19.15 6.97
C GLN A 624 -1.08 18.64 7.62
N GLN A 625 -0.12 18.16 6.85
CA GLN A 625 1.21 17.78 7.35
C GLN A 625 1.95 18.97 7.96
N VAL A 626 1.98 20.10 7.25
CA VAL A 626 2.63 21.33 7.74
C VAL A 626 2.02 21.79 9.06
N VAL A 627 0.70 21.94 9.08
CA VAL A 627 0.00 22.56 10.22
C VAL A 627 -0.07 21.64 11.44
N SER A 628 0.16 20.34 11.24
CA SER A 628 0.20 19.34 12.32
C SER A 628 1.63 19.05 12.79
N SER A 629 2.65 19.65 12.17
CA SER A 629 4.04 19.52 12.61
C SER A 629 4.21 20.16 14.00
N PRO A 630 4.88 19.49 14.96
CA PRO A 630 5.20 20.07 16.27
C PRO A 630 6.07 21.33 16.15
N GLU A 631 6.87 21.41 15.08
CA GLU A 631 7.74 22.54 14.78
C GLU A 631 6.99 23.72 14.12
N PHE A 632 5.69 23.59 13.81
CA PHE A 632 4.94 24.67 13.17
C PHE A 632 4.43 25.70 14.20
N GLY A 633 5.28 26.69 14.50
CA GLY A 633 4.99 27.82 15.37
C GLY A 633 4.60 29.09 14.63
N ALA A 634 4.50 30.19 15.39
CA ALA A 634 4.17 31.51 14.84
C ALA A 634 5.26 32.05 13.89
N GLY A 635 6.52 31.62 14.08
CA GLY A 635 7.64 31.95 13.20
C GLY A 635 7.51 31.26 11.83
N GLU A 636 7.39 29.93 11.82
CA GLU A 636 7.21 29.15 10.59
C GLU A 636 5.92 29.53 9.85
N GLU A 637 4.84 29.82 10.57
CA GLU A 637 3.58 30.31 9.98
C GLU A 637 3.83 31.61 9.20
N LYS A 638 4.56 32.57 9.78
CA LYS A 638 4.87 33.85 9.13
C LYS A 638 5.75 33.66 7.90
N GLU A 639 6.78 32.81 7.98
CA GLU A 639 7.65 32.49 6.85
C GLU A 639 6.88 31.86 5.69
N LEU A 640 6.04 30.86 5.98
CA LEU A 640 5.22 30.18 5.00
C LEU A 640 4.26 31.15 4.31
N ILE A 641 3.61 32.04 5.06
CA ILE A 641 2.72 33.05 4.49
C ILE A 641 3.50 34.02 3.60
N CYS A 642 4.69 34.47 4.01
CA CYS A 642 5.53 35.34 3.20
C CYS A 642 5.93 34.66 1.87
N ALA A 643 6.28 33.37 1.90
CA ALA A 643 6.57 32.60 0.69
C ALA A 643 5.32 32.42 -0.19
N ALA A 644 4.17 32.07 0.40
CA ALA A 644 2.90 31.91 -0.32
C ALA A 644 2.43 33.22 -0.98
N LYS A 645 2.70 34.38 -0.37
CA LYS A 645 2.45 35.69 -0.98
C LYS A 645 3.24 35.89 -2.26
N LYS A 646 4.52 35.48 -2.30
CA LYS A 646 5.35 35.53 -3.51
C LYS A 646 4.76 34.63 -4.61
N VAL A 647 4.36 33.40 -4.25
CA VAL A 647 3.72 32.46 -5.19
C VAL A 647 2.41 33.05 -5.74
N TRP A 648 1.60 33.68 -4.88
CA TRP A 648 0.37 34.37 -5.30
C TRP A 648 0.66 35.48 -6.30
N VAL A 649 1.58 36.39 -6.00
CA VAL A 649 1.91 37.53 -6.88
C VAL A 649 2.45 37.06 -8.23
N ALA A 650 3.17 35.95 -8.26
CA ALA A 650 3.69 35.37 -9.51
C ALA A 650 2.61 34.78 -10.43
N HIS A 651 1.45 34.35 -9.89
CA HIS A 651 0.42 33.65 -10.67
C HIS A 651 -0.92 34.38 -10.75
N CYS A 652 -1.18 35.33 -9.85
CA CYS A 652 -2.44 36.03 -9.72
C CYS A 652 -2.29 37.54 -9.95
N SER A 653 -3.25 38.11 -10.67
CA SER A 653 -3.58 39.53 -10.70
C SER A 653 -4.14 40.01 -9.35
N ARG A 654 -4.40 41.32 -9.24
CA ARG A 654 -4.88 41.96 -8.00
C ARG A 654 -6.05 41.22 -7.35
N VAL A 655 -6.00 41.13 -6.03
CA VAL A 655 -7.04 40.50 -5.20
C VAL A 655 -8.33 41.30 -5.36
N ARG A 656 -9.39 40.64 -5.84
CA ARG A 656 -10.72 41.24 -5.80
C ARG A 656 -11.17 41.30 -4.35
N ALA A 657 -11.42 42.51 -3.83
CA ALA A 657 -12.03 42.69 -2.52
C ALA A 657 -13.36 41.92 -2.49
N SER A 658 -13.49 40.94 -1.59
CA SER A 658 -14.73 40.19 -1.45
C SER A 658 -15.76 41.07 -0.75
N GLY A 659 -16.85 41.39 -1.45
CA GLY A 659 -17.88 42.31 -0.97
C GLY A 659 -18.89 41.64 -0.04
N SER A 660 -18.43 41.06 1.08
CA SER A 660 -19.29 40.42 2.08
C SER A 660 -18.95 40.86 3.51
N LEU A 661 -18.99 42.16 3.77
CA LEU A 661 -19.24 42.66 5.13
C LEU A 661 -20.75 42.52 5.39
N LYS A 662 -21.16 41.40 5.99
CA LYS A 662 -22.38 41.19 6.81
C LYS A 662 -22.74 39.70 6.85
N ARG A 663 -22.16 38.97 7.80
CA ARG A 663 -22.86 37.85 8.45
C ARG A 663 -22.26 37.62 9.84
N VAL A 664 -23.16 37.49 10.81
CA VAL A 664 -22.91 37.52 12.25
C VAL A 664 -22.17 36.26 12.70
N GLN A 665 -21.12 36.43 13.51
CA GLN A 665 -20.42 35.38 14.26
C GLN A 665 -21.39 34.66 15.21
N ARG A 666 -21.40 33.32 15.21
CA ARG A 666 -21.95 32.53 16.32
C ARG A 666 -20.83 32.23 17.33
N TRP A 667 -21.06 32.56 18.60
CA TRP A 667 -20.03 32.64 19.64
C TRP A 667 -19.66 31.31 20.34
N ASP A 668 -20.16 30.15 19.89
CA ASP A 668 -20.18 28.95 20.75
C ASP A 668 -19.24 27.80 20.33
N LYS A 669 -18.17 28.05 19.57
CA LYS A 669 -17.37 26.95 18.98
C LYS A 669 -15.89 27.00 19.32
N CYS A 670 -15.51 26.58 20.54
CA CYS A 670 -14.16 26.15 20.95
C CYS A 670 -14.11 25.71 22.44
N ILE A 671 -14.77 24.60 22.81
CA ILE A 671 -14.58 23.99 24.15
C ILE A 671 -13.98 22.59 23.97
N PRO A 672 -12.68 22.39 24.30
CA PRO A 672 -12.10 21.06 24.35
C PRO A 672 -12.74 20.26 25.49
N ARG A 673 -13.29 19.08 25.20
CA ARG A 673 -13.77 18.16 26.23
C ARG A 673 -12.58 17.39 26.82
N LYS A 674 -12.31 17.57 28.12
CA LYS A 674 -11.39 16.73 28.89
C LYS A 674 -11.87 15.28 28.85
N LYS A 675 -11.04 14.36 28.34
CA LYS A 675 -11.23 12.92 28.54
C LYS A 675 -10.74 12.55 29.94
N LEU A 676 -11.61 11.91 30.73
CA LEU A 676 -11.28 11.33 32.03
C LEU A 676 -10.23 10.22 31.86
N LYS A 677 -9.29 10.15 32.82
CA LYS A 677 -8.14 9.24 32.84
C LYS A 677 -8.45 7.84 33.41
N ASP A 678 -9.71 7.55 33.75
CA ASP A 678 -10.08 6.33 34.48
C ASP A 678 -10.86 5.35 33.59
N GLY A 679 -10.21 4.81 32.55
CA GLY A 679 -10.86 3.93 31.56
C GLY A 679 -10.03 2.72 31.15
N GLU A 680 -10.57 1.90 30.24
CA GLU A 680 -9.95 0.72 29.59
C GLU A 680 -8.47 0.94 29.21
N ALA A 681 -8.11 2.15 28.80
CA ALA A 681 -6.74 2.55 28.50
C ALA A 681 -5.80 2.46 29.72
N GLY A 682 -6.24 2.86 30.91
CA GLY A 682 -5.49 2.74 32.16
C GLY A 682 -5.34 1.29 32.63
N PHE A 683 -6.34 0.43 32.40
CA PHE A 683 -6.23 -1.00 32.68
C PHE A 683 -5.24 -1.71 31.73
N LEU A 684 -5.34 -1.47 30.41
CA LEU A 684 -4.37 -1.99 29.44
C LEU A 684 -2.94 -1.49 29.73
N GLN A 685 -2.81 -0.27 30.23
CA GLN A 685 -1.54 0.28 30.69
C GLN A 685 -1.06 -0.37 32.00
N GLY A 686 -1.97 -0.74 32.92
CA GLY A 686 -1.66 -1.51 34.13
C GLY A 686 -1.19 -2.93 33.84
N CYS A 687 -1.84 -3.66 32.92
CA CYS A 687 -1.32 -4.93 32.40
C CYS A 687 0.04 -4.77 31.72
N ALA A 688 0.29 -3.60 31.11
CA ALA A 688 1.58 -3.29 30.53
C ALA A 688 2.69 -3.17 31.55
N ILE A 689 2.46 -2.37 32.59
CA ILE A 689 3.39 -2.19 33.70
C ILE A 689 3.70 -3.53 34.39
N VAL A 690 2.71 -4.40 34.60
CA VAL A 690 2.94 -5.72 35.22
C VAL A 690 3.78 -6.64 34.32
N ASN A 691 3.51 -6.69 33.01
CA ASN A 691 4.34 -7.45 32.06
C ASN A 691 5.77 -6.88 31.97
N ASP A 692 5.93 -5.56 32.05
CA ASP A 692 7.24 -4.89 31.98
C ASP A 692 8.05 -5.09 33.27
N GLN A 693 7.39 -5.13 34.44
CA GLN A 693 7.99 -5.54 35.72
C GLN A 693 8.44 -7.01 35.69
N LEU A 694 7.64 -7.91 35.11
CA LEU A 694 8.03 -9.30 34.90
C LEU A 694 9.20 -9.44 33.93
N ALA A 695 9.27 -8.62 32.87
CA ALA A 695 10.36 -8.64 31.90
C ALA A 695 11.69 -8.16 32.51
N SER A 696 11.65 -7.11 33.33
CA SER A 696 12.83 -6.44 33.94
C SER A 696 13.36 -7.12 35.21
N SER A 697 12.55 -7.89 35.94
CA SER A 697 13.03 -8.65 37.09
C SER A 697 13.74 -9.94 36.64
N SER A 698 15.07 -9.90 36.57
CA SER A 698 15.90 -11.12 36.44
C SER A 698 16.13 -11.84 37.78
N SER A 699 15.60 -11.33 38.90
CA SER A 699 15.94 -11.83 40.25
C SER A 699 14.82 -11.81 41.29
N ALA A 700 13.56 -11.46 40.95
CA ALA A 700 12.50 -11.30 41.96
C ALA A 700 11.24 -12.15 41.72
N ALA A 701 11.34 -13.28 41.01
CA ALA A 701 10.33 -14.33 41.05
C ALA A 701 10.71 -15.30 42.19
N ALA A 702 10.28 -15.00 43.41
CA ALA A 702 10.27 -16.01 44.45
C ALA A 702 9.39 -17.19 43.98
N SER A 703 10.06 -18.32 43.71
CA SER A 703 9.52 -19.66 43.45
C SER A 703 8.53 -19.84 42.29
N LEU A 704 8.85 -19.38 41.08
CA LEU A 704 8.26 -20.01 39.87
C LEU A 704 9.08 -21.27 39.51
N PRO A 705 8.44 -22.41 39.18
CA PRO A 705 9.15 -23.64 38.79
C PRO A 705 10.05 -23.41 37.57
N LYS A 706 11.17 -24.15 37.49
CA LYS A 706 11.98 -24.25 36.27
C LYS A 706 11.08 -24.76 35.13
N THR A 707 11.04 -24.02 34.01
CA THR A 707 10.45 -24.38 32.69
C THR A 707 9.35 -25.44 32.71
N VAL A 708 8.09 -25.03 32.53
CA VAL A 708 6.92 -25.93 32.60
C VAL A 708 6.83 -26.87 31.38
N SER A 709 7.54 -26.57 30.28
CA SER A 709 7.61 -27.42 29.08
C SER A 709 9.06 -27.57 28.62
N SER A 710 9.52 -28.81 28.48
CA SER A 710 10.81 -29.16 27.89
C SER A 710 10.76 -29.13 26.35
N ALA A 711 11.92 -29.21 25.69
CA ALA A 711 11.98 -29.30 24.23
C ALA A 711 11.25 -30.56 23.69
N ASP A 712 11.28 -31.65 24.46
CA ASP A 712 10.57 -32.90 24.12
C ASP A 712 9.05 -32.74 24.26
N ASP A 713 8.60 -32.01 25.30
CA ASP A 713 7.18 -31.66 25.45
C ASP A 713 6.68 -30.82 24.26
N ILE A 714 7.49 -29.88 23.79
CA ILE A 714 7.13 -29.06 22.64
C ILE A 714 6.99 -29.96 21.40
N ALA A 715 7.95 -30.86 21.14
CA ALA A 715 7.95 -31.75 19.99
C ALA A 715 6.69 -32.64 19.90
N GLU A 716 6.13 -33.07 21.03
CA GLU A 716 4.91 -33.90 21.05
C GLU A 716 3.64 -33.19 20.55
N VAL A 717 3.58 -31.84 20.61
CA VAL A 717 2.42 -31.07 20.13
C VAL A 717 2.63 -30.52 18.71
N PHE A 718 3.86 -30.63 18.17
CA PHE A 718 4.22 -30.07 16.88
C PHE A 718 3.58 -30.85 15.72
N GLY A 719 2.59 -30.22 15.09
CA GLY A 719 1.91 -30.73 13.90
C GLY A 719 2.62 -30.36 12.59
N GLU A 720 2.18 -30.99 11.50
CA GLU A 720 2.72 -30.78 10.15
C GLU A 720 2.65 -29.31 9.69
N LYS A 721 1.55 -28.61 10.01
CA LYS A 721 1.37 -27.19 9.66
C LYS A 721 2.38 -26.28 10.36
N GLN A 722 2.68 -26.54 11.64
CA GLN A 722 3.69 -25.78 12.39
C GLN A 722 5.08 -26.03 11.81
N MET A 723 5.42 -27.28 11.47
CA MET A 723 6.69 -27.62 10.81
C MET A 723 6.83 -26.97 9.43
N ALA A 724 5.76 -26.97 8.62
CA ALA A 724 5.75 -26.29 7.33
C ALA A 724 5.98 -24.77 7.48
N GLU A 725 5.38 -24.16 8.49
CA GLU A 725 5.53 -22.74 8.80
C GLU A 725 6.97 -22.41 9.27
N LEU A 726 7.59 -23.25 10.10
CA LEU A 726 8.99 -23.09 10.49
C LEU A 726 9.93 -23.11 9.27
N ARG A 727 9.73 -24.07 8.36
CA ARG A 727 10.51 -24.18 7.11
C ARG A 727 10.31 -22.95 6.23
N PHE A 728 9.07 -22.49 6.09
CA PHE A 728 8.75 -21.29 5.32
C PHE A 728 9.49 -20.05 5.86
N ASN A 729 9.52 -19.87 7.19
CA ASN A 729 10.19 -18.72 7.80
C ASN A 729 11.73 -18.84 7.72
N ALA A 730 12.28 -20.04 7.80
CA ALA A 730 13.70 -20.29 7.55
C ALA A 730 14.09 -19.94 6.09
N ASP A 731 13.29 -20.36 5.11
CA ASP A 731 13.47 -20.00 3.70
C ASP A 731 13.37 -18.48 3.49
N LYS A 732 12.44 -17.83 4.19
CA LYS A 732 12.25 -16.38 4.14
C LYS A 732 13.47 -15.63 4.71
N LYS A 733 14.02 -16.09 5.83
CA LYS A 733 15.25 -15.57 6.43
C LYS A 733 16.44 -15.74 5.46
N SER A 734 16.58 -16.92 4.85
CA SER A 734 17.62 -17.17 3.84
C SER A 734 17.49 -16.24 2.63
N LYS A 735 16.27 -16.02 2.11
CA LYS A 735 16.03 -15.06 1.01
C LYS A 735 16.39 -13.63 1.39
N ALA A 736 16.09 -13.20 2.61
CA ALA A 736 16.49 -11.87 3.09
C ALA A 736 18.01 -11.72 3.19
N GLN A 737 18.71 -12.78 3.61
CA GLN A 737 20.17 -12.80 3.67
C GLN A 737 20.80 -12.70 2.28
N ILE A 738 20.24 -13.42 1.29
CA ILE A 738 20.64 -13.32 -0.11
C ILE A 738 20.41 -11.89 -0.64
N GLU A 739 19.28 -11.27 -0.31
CA GLU A 739 18.94 -9.91 -0.76
C GLU A 739 19.92 -8.86 -0.19
N GLU A 740 20.23 -8.89 1.11
CA GLU A 740 21.23 -8.01 1.73
C GLU A 740 22.65 -8.24 1.17
N ALA A 741 22.99 -9.48 0.85
CA ALA A 741 24.26 -9.80 0.19
C ALA A 741 24.34 -9.25 -1.23
N LEU A 742 23.26 -9.37 -2.02
CA LEU A 742 23.17 -8.82 -3.36
C LEU A 742 23.21 -7.28 -3.37
N LEU A 743 22.72 -6.63 -2.31
CA LEU A 743 22.83 -5.18 -2.10
C LEU A 743 24.22 -4.73 -1.61
N GLY A 744 25.11 -5.66 -1.26
CA GLY A 744 26.46 -5.36 -0.79
C GLY A 744 26.54 -4.81 0.63
N VAL A 745 25.49 -4.98 1.45
CA VAL A 745 25.37 -4.36 2.78
C VAL A 745 25.54 -5.36 3.94
N ILE A 746 25.59 -6.67 3.65
CA ILE A 746 25.78 -7.70 4.67
C ILE A 746 27.22 -7.73 5.20
N HIS A 747 27.40 -8.11 6.46
CA HIS A 747 28.73 -8.20 7.07
C HIS A 747 29.48 -9.47 6.60
N SER A 748 30.80 -9.41 6.45
CA SER A 748 31.62 -10.51 5.93
C SER A 748 31.51 -11.79 6.77
N SER A 749 31.40 -11.67 8.09
CA SER A 749 31.20 -12.80 9.02
C SER A 749 29.82 -13.47 8.89
N GLU A 750 28.83 -12.80 8.31
CA GLU A 750 27.49 -13.34 8.08
C GLU A 750 27.38 -14.04 6.71
N ILE A 751 28.42 -13.98 5.87
CA ILE A 751 28.48 -14.64 4.56
C ILE A 751 29.28 -15.95 4.68
N THR A 752 28.57 -17.07 4.83
CA THR A 752 29.17 -18.41 4.69
C THR A 752 29.35 -18.78 3.22
N ASP A 753 30.21 -19.76 2.92
CA ASP A 753 30.40 -20.24 1.53
C ASP A 753 29.10 -20.76 0.90
N ALA A 754 28.23 -21.37 1.72
CA ALA A 754 26.90 -21.79 1.29
C ALA A 754 26.03 -20.60 0.86
N VAL A 755 26.10 -19.48 1.59
CA VAL A 755 25.38 -18.24 1.22
C VAL A 755 25.96 -17.66 -0.07
N ARG A 756 27.28 -17.64 -0.26
CA ARG A 756 27.90 -17.16 -1.51
C ARG A 756 27.41 -17.96 -2.73
N ALA A 757 27.37 -19.28 -2.63
CA ALA A 757 26.89 -20.15 -3.70
C ALA A 757 25.40 -19.91 -4.02
N LEU A 758 24.56 -19.72 -2.99
CA LEU A 758 23.15 -19.39 -3.16
C LEU A 758 22.94 -18.00 -3.79
N VAL A 759 23.76 -17.02 -3.40
CA VAL A 759 23.75 -15.66 -3.97
C VAL A 759 24.05 -15.71 -5.46
N ALA A 760 25.13 -16.39 -5.87
CA ALA A 760 25.50 -16.53 -7.29
C ALA A 760 24.39 -17.23 -8.09
N THR A 761 23.87 -18.35 -7.58
CA THR A 761 22.78 -19.09 -8.25
C THR A 761 21.51 -18.26 -8.38
N THR A 762 21.19 -17.45 -7.37
CA THR A 762 20.00 -16.59 -7.36
C THR A 762 20.17 -15.41 -8.31
N ALA A 763 21.36 -14.81 -8.36
CA ALA A 763 21.71 -13.75 -9.29
C ALA A 763 21.50 -14.19 -10.75
N GLU A 764 22.01 -15.37 -11.14
CA GLU A 764 21.81 -15.90 -12.49
C GLU A 764 20.32 -16.10 -12.84
N LYS A 765 19.54 -16.64 -11.90
CA LYS A 765 18.09 -16.86 -12.09
C LYS A 765 17.35 -15.53 -12.25
N LEU A 766 17.69 -14.53 -11.45
CA LEU A 766 17.12 -13.19 -11.54
C LEU A 766 17.47 -12.55 -12.89
N ALA A 767 18.73 -12.65 -13.33
CA ALA A 767 19.18 -12.13 -14.62
C ALA A 767 18.41 -12.77 -15.79
N LYS A 768 18.27 -14.10 -15.81
CA LYS A 768 17.50 -14.82 -16.84
C LYS A 768 16.04 -14.37 -16.86
N THR A 769 15.40 -14.30 -15.70
CA THR A 769 14.00 -13.87 -15.56
C THR A 769 13.80 -12.43 -15.99
N GLN A 770 14.73 -11.53 -15.66
CA GLN A 770 14.66 -10.14 -16.08
C GLN A 770 14.89 -9.98 -17.59
N ARG A 771 15.83 -10.71 -18.20
CA ARG A 771 16.03 -10.71 -19.66
C ARG A 771 14.75 -11.11 -20.39
N GLN A 772 14.07 -12.15 -19.91
CA GLN A 772 12.79 -12.57 -20.44
C GLN A 772 11.72 -11.46 -20.33
N ARG A 773 11.58 -10.84 -19.15
CA ARG A 773 10.67 -9.70 -18.94
C ARG A 773 10.98 -8.52 -19.86
N ASN A 774 12.25 -8.14 -19.99
CA ASN A 774 12.69 -7.05 -20.86
C ASN A 774 12.38 -7.36 -22.33
N ASN A 775 12.55 -8.60 -22.77
CA ASN A 775 12.21 -9.03 -24.12
C ASN A 775 10.69 -9.01 -24.37
N ASP A 776 9.90 -9.51 -23.42
CA ASP A 776 8.44 -9.45 -23.47
C ASP A 776 7.96 -8.00 -23.51
N GLN A 777 8.59 -7.10 -22.75
CA GLN A 777 8.28 -5.68 -22.76
C GLN A 777 8.65 -5.01 -24.08
N LYS A 778 9.82 -5.29 -24.65
CA LYS A 778 10.21 -4.78 -25.98
C LYS A 778 9.21 -5.25 -27.05
N LEU A 779 8.70 -6.48 -26.93
CA LEU A 779 7.67 -7.03 -27.81
C LEU A 779 6.32 -6.31 -27.62
N VAL A 780 5.96 -5.92 -26.39
CA VAL A 780 4.73 -5.15 -26.11
C VAL A 780 4.89 -3.70 -26.58
N GLN A 781 6.03 -3.06 -26.32
CA GLN A 781 6.31 -1.69 -26.74
C GLN A 781 6.36 -1.56 -28.25
N SER A 782 6.98 -2.51 -28.97
CA SER A 782 6.98 -2.53 -30.44
C SER A 782 5.58 -2.70 -31.02
N ARG A 783 4.68 -3.40 -30.32
CA ARG A 783 3.26 -3.52 -30.67
C ARG A 783 2.46 -2.24 -30.38
N VAL A 784 2.85 -1.46 -29.37
CA VAL A 784 2.17 -0.21 -28.99
C VAL A 784 2.65 1.00 -29.80
N SER A 785 3.92 1.02 -30.22
CA SER A 785 4.48 2.06 -31.09
C SER A 785 3.98 1.98 -32.54
N ASN A 786 3.51 0.82 -32.99
CA ASN A 786 2.81 0.66 -34.27
C ASN A 786 1.31 1.00 -34.15
N LYS A 787 1.01 2.20 -33.66
CA LYS A 787 -0.32 2.84 -33.78
C LYS A 787 -0.51 3.50 -35.16
N GLU A 788 -0.02 2.87 -36.21
CA GLU A 788 -0.29 3.26 -37.60
C GLU A 788 -1.06 2.13 -38.27
N ALA A 789 -2.30 2.47 -38.68
CA ALA A 789 -3.24 1.73 -39.52
C ALA A 789 -3.53 0.25 -39.17
N ALA A 790 -4.82 -0.09 -39.00
CA ALA A 790 -5.29 -1.47 -39.08
C ALA A 790 -5.04 -2.10 -40.47
N TRP A 791 -4.68 -1.28 -41.47
CA TRP A 791 -4.34 -1.67 -42.83
C TRP A 791 -2.87 -2.06 -42.97
N CYS A 792 -2.60 -3.11 -43.75
CA CYS A 792 -1.25 -3.55 -44.09
C CYS A 792 -1.17 -3.65 -45.60
N ASP A 793 -0.37 -2.78 -46.24
CA ASP A 793 -0.30 -2.64 -47.70
C ASP A 793 0.11 -3.92 -48.45
N GLN A 794 0.74 -4.87 -47.76
CA GLN A 794 1.21 -6.13 -48.34
C GLN A 794 0.38 -7.36 -47.92
N ALA A 795 -0.71 -7.17 -47.16
CA ALA A 795 -1.51 -8.29 -46.69
C ALA A 795 -2.40 -8.86 -47.80
N PRO A 796 -2.38 -10.19 -48.05
CA PRO A 796 -3.25 -10.81 -49.05
C PRO A 796 -4.74 -10.66 -48.70
N ILE A 797 -5.54 -10.24 -49.68
CA ILE A 797 -6.96 -9.93 -49.55
C ILE A 797 -7.81 -11.04 -50.16
N TYR A 798 -8.66 -11.65 -49.34
CA TYR A 798 -9.63 -12.65 -49.76
C TYR A 798 -10.98 -11.96 -50.03
N VAL A 799 -11.44 -12.02 -51.28
CA VAL A 799 -12.68 -11.37 -51.75
C VAL A 799 -13.82 -12.35 -52.08
N GLY A 800 -13.67 -13.63 -51.76
CA GLY A 800 -14.59 -14.70 -52.21
C GLY A 800 -16.07 -14.52 -51.83
N PHE A 801 -16.38 -13.76 -50.77
CA PHE A 801 -17.76 -13.45 -50.34
C PHE A 801 -18.30 -12.11 -50.84
N CYS A 802 -17.44 -11.27 -51.44
CA CYS A 802 -17.78 -9.96 -51.99
C CYS A 802 -16.97 -9.72 -53.30
N PRO A 803 -17.27 -10.45 -54.39
CA PRO A 803 -16.43 -10.44 -55.60
C PRO A 803 -16.41 -9.08 -56.33
N ASP A 804 -17.41 -8.23 -56.11
CA ASP A 804 -17.56 -6.92 -56.77
C ASP A 804 -16.86 -5.76 -56.03
N VAL A 805 -16.08 -6.03 -54.98
CA VAL A 805 -15.38 -4.98 -54.22
C VAL A 805 -14.25 -4.36 -55.04
N HIS A 806 -14.15 -3.02 -55.02
CA HIS A 806 -13.01 -2.34 -55.62
C HIS A 806 -11.79 -2.46 -54.71
N VAL A 807 -10.80 -3.24 -55.14
CA VAL A 807 -9.55 -3.46 -54.40
C VAL A 807 -8.47 -2.50 -54.93
N PRO A 808 -7.63 -1.89 -54.07
CA PRO A 808 -6.50 -1.08 -54.51
C PRO A 808 -5.59 -1.81 -55.50
N ALA A 809 -5.08 -1.10 -56.51
CA ALA A 809 -4.31 -1.69 -57.62
C ALA A 809 -2.99 -2.38 -57.19
N ASP A 810 -2.48 -2.07 -56.00
CA ASP A 810 -1.27 -2.62 -55.40
C ASP A 810 -1.50 -3.80 -54.45
N ALA A 811 -2.76 -4.21 -54.23
CA ALA A 811 -3.08 -5.27 -53.29
C ALA A 811 -3.08 -6.67 -53.92
N THR A 812 -2.56 -7.65 -53.18
CA THR A 812 -2.54 -9.06 -53.58
C THR A 812 -3.88 -9.71 -53.28
N ILE A 813 -4.64 -10.11 -54.32
CA ILE A 813 -5.90 -10.85 -54.15
C ILE A 813 -5.61 -12.35 -54.11
N VAL A 814 -6.16 -13.04 -53.12
CA VAL A 814 -6.08 -14.50 -52.98
C VAL A 814 -7.45 -15.14 -53.12
N ARG A 815 -7.48 -16.33 -53.75
CA ARG A 815 -8.71 -17.11 -53.98
C ARG A 815 -8.97 -18.15 -52.90
N ASP A 816 -7.92 -18.56 -52.18
CA ASP A 816 -8.00 -19.58 -51.15
C ASP A 816 -8.11 -18.95 -49.76
N LEU A 817 -8.95 -19.53 -48.90
CA LEU A 817 -9.26 -18.98 -47.57
C LEU A 817 -8.04 -18.95 -46.65
N HIS A 818 -7.21 -19.98 -46.71
CA HIS A 818 -6.04 -20.13 -45.84
C HIS A 818 -4.94 -19.08 -46.12
N ALA A 819 -4.88 -18.57 -47.35
CA ALA A 819 -3.92 -17.55 -47.77
C ALA A 819 -4.36 -16.12 -47.39
N GLY A 820 -5.63 -15.92 -47.04
CA GLY A 820 -6.17 -14.61 -46.68
C GLY A 820 -5.59 -14.04 -45.39
N ARG A 821 -5.40 -12.72 -45.35
CA ARG A 821 -5.07 -11.95 -44.13
C ARG A 821 -6.04 -10.79 -43.91
N ILE A 822 -6.64 -10.27 -44.97
CA ILE A 822 -7.82 -9.40 -44.93
C ILE A 822 -8.97 -10.13 -45.65
N PHE A 823 -10.10 -10.27 -44.98
CA PHE A 823 -11.26 -11.04 -45.43
C PHE A 823 -12.42 -10.08 -45.66
N VAL A 824 -12.79 -9.89 -46.93
CA VAL A 824 -13.85 -8.93 -47.29
C VAL A 824 -15.22 -9.57 -47.12
N CYS A 825 -16.08 -8.91 -46.35
CA CYS A 825 -17.45 -9.34 -46.06
C CYS A 825 -18.37 -8.12 -45.97
N GLN A 826 -19.68 -8.27 -46.19
CA GLN A 826 -20.58 -7.11 -46.13
C GLN A 826 -20.69 -6.53 -44.71
N ASP A 827 -20.80 -7.39 -43.70
CA ASP A 827 -20.88 -7.03 -42.29
C ASP A 827 -19.89 -7.88 -41.47
N PRO A 828 -18.80 -7.28 -40.95
CA PRO A 828 -17.82 -7.98 -40.11
C PRO A 828 -18.39 -8.56 -38.81
N THR A 829 -19.57 -8.12 -38.36
CA THR A 829 -20.24 -8.63 -37.16
C THR A 829 -21.15 -9.82 -37.43
N ASN A 830 -21.46 -10.09 -38.70
CA ASN A 830 -22.35 -11.17 -39.12
C ASN A 830 -21.79 -11.90 -40.34
N VAL A 831 -20.89 -12.86 -40.09
CA VAL A 831 -20.19 -13.64 -41.10
C VAL A 831 -20.43 -15.14 -40.91
N SER A 832 -20.19 -15.93 -41.98
CA SER A 832 -20.26 -17.39 -41.88
C SER A 832 -19.26 -17.93 -40.86
N PRO A 833 -19.58 -19.03 -40.13
CA PRO A 833 -18.65 -19.65 -39.20
C PRO A 833 -17.31 -20.02 -39.85
N THR A 834 -17.32 -20.47 -41.11
CA THR A 834 -16.09 -20.77 -41.87
C THR A 834 -15.19 -19.55 -42.02
N LEU A 835 -15.75 -18.42 -42.47
CA LEU A 835 -14.97 -17.21 -42.65
C LEU A 835 -14.41 -16.68 -41.32
N ARG A 836 -15.24 -16.69 -40.26
CA ARG A 836 -14.83 -16.27 -38.92
C ARG A 836 -13.75 -17.17 -38.34
N PHE A 837 -13.86 -18.47 -38.57
CA PHE A 837 -12.89 -19.47 -38.11
C PHE A 837 -11.51 -19.23 -38.73
N PHE A 838 -11.42 -19.08 -40.05
CA PHE A 838 -10.14 -18.81 -40.71
C PHE A 838 -9.57 -17.44 -40.34
N ALA A 839 -10.40 -16.40 -40.25
CA ALA A 839 -9.96 -15.09 -39.76
C ALA A 839 -9.39 -15.17 -38.33
N GLY A 840 -10.02 -15.92 -37.43
CA GLY A 840 -9.52 -16.17 -36.08
C GLY A 840 -8.23 -16.99 -36.04
N LEU A 841 -8.14 -18.06 -36.85
CA LEU A 841 -6.96 -18.91 -36.91
C LEU A 841 -5.69 -18.14 -37.28
N VAL A 842 -5.72 -17.40 -38.38
CA VAL A 842 -4.53 -16.70 -38.91
C VAL A 842 -4.34 -15.30 -38.30
N GLY A 843 -5.26 -14.84 -37.46
CA GLY A 843 -5.24 -13.48 -36.90
C GLY A 843 -5.52 -12.40 -37.94
N GLY A 844 -6.42 -12.73 -38.87
CA GLY A 844 -6.84 -11.88 -39.96
C GLY A 844 -7.85 -10.81 -39.55
N ILE A 845 -8.19 -9.95 -40.52
CA ILE A 845 -9.13 -8.85 -40.36
C ILE A 845 -10.38 -9.13 -41.20
N LEU A 846 -11.55 -9.20 -40.59
CA LEU A 846 -12.84 -9.12 -41.29
C LEU A 846 -13.13 -7.66 -41.59
N ALA A 847 -13.28 -7.30 -42.87
CA ALA A 847 -13.42 -5.91 -43.29
C ALA A 847 -14.60 -5.71 -44.23
N CYS A 848 -15.30 -4.58 -44.10
CA CYS A 848 -16.32 -4.19 -45.08
C CYS A 848 -15.67 -3.63 -46.36
N PRO A 849 -16.36 -3.63 -47.52
CA PRO A 849 -15.84 -3.09 -48.78
C PRO A 849 -15.24 -1.69 -48.65
N LYS A 850 -15.94 -0.78 -47.96
CA LYS A 850 -15.48 0.59 -47.70
C LYS A 850 -14.13 0.67 -46.96
N PHE A 851 -13.83 -0.30 -46.10
CA PHE A 851 -12.55 -0.39 -45.39
C PHE A 851 -11.41 -0.75 -46.32
N VAL A 852 -11.66 -1.62 -47.28
CA VAL A 852 -10.69 -2.05 -48.29
C VAL A 852 -10.44 -0.95 -49.32
N GLU A 853 -11.51 -0.37 -49.85
CA GLU A 853 -11.47 0.71 -50.85
C GLU A 853 -10.70 1.95 -50.36
N THR A 854 -10.77 2.21 -49.05
CA THR A 854 -10.15 3.39 -48.44
C THR A 854 -8.82 3.08 -47.73
N LYS A 855 -8.21 1.90 -47.97
CA LYS A 855 -6.97 1.47 -47.31
C LYS A 855 -7.02 1.64 -45.78
N GLY A 856 -8.15 1.27 -45.20
CA GLY A 856 -8.40 1.36 -43.76
C GLY A 856 -8.71 2.76 -43.23
N HIS A 857 -8.91 3.78 -44.07
CA HIS A 857 -9.27 5.14 -43.62
C HIS A 857 -10.74 5.28 -43.17
N PHE A 858 -11.67 4.55 -43.76
CA PHE A 858 -13.11 4.56 -43.40
C PHE A 858 -13.71 3.16 -43.46
N GLY A 859 -14.76 2.87 -42.70
CA GLY A 859 -15.43 1.56 -42.69
C GLY A 859 -15.22 0.78 -41.40
N VAL A 860 -15.83 -0.40 -41.32
CA VAL A 860 -15.82 -1.29 -40.16
C VAL A 860 -14.86 -2.43 -40.42
N ALA A 861 -14.04 -2.75 -39.41
CA ALA A 861 -13.15 -3.89 -39.44
C ALA A 861 -13.07 -4.56 -38.06
N LEU A 862 -13.06 -5.89 -38.03
CA LEU A 862 -12.88 -6.70 -36.83
C LEU A 862 -11.60 -7.53 -37.00
N ALA A 863 -10.62 -7.30 -36.14
CA ALA A 863 -9.34 -7.99 -36.19
C ALA A 863 -9.26 -9.07 -35.12
N PHE A 864 -8.63 -10.19 -35.43
CA PHE A 864 -8.41 -11.28 -34.47
C PHE A 864 -6.93 -11.46 -34.14
N LYS A 865 -6.68 -11.99 -32.95
CA LYS A 865 -5.35 -12.52 -32.58
C LYS A 865 -5.16 -13.88 -33.23
N PRO A 866 -3.97 -14.19 -33.78
CA PRO A 866 -3.73 -15.45 -34.46
C PRO A 866 -3.78 -16.63 -33.49
N ALA A 867 -4.85 -17.41 -33.54
CA ALA A 867 -5.00 -18.57 -32.67
C ALA A 867 -3.87 -19.58 -32.88
N ILE A 868 -3.41 -19.76 -34.13
CA ILE A 868 -2.36 -20.71 -34.50
C ILE A 868 -1.02 -20.47 -33.80
N LYS A 869 -0.75 -19.26 -33.28
CA LYS A 869 0.50 -18.96 -32.56
C LYS A 869 0.52 -19.50 -31.14
N VAL A 870 -0.61 -19.95 -30.61
CA VAL A 870 -0.69 -20.55 -29.26
C VAL A 870 -0.49 -22.06 -29.38
N LYS A 871 0.47 -22.63 -28.66
CA LYS A 871 0.72 -24.08 -28.70
C LYS A 871 -0.50 -24.86 -28.22
N ARG A 872 -1.11 -25.65 -29.12
CA ARG A 872 -2.27 -26.50 -28.82
C ARG A 872 -2.22 -27.79 -29.62
N SER A 873 -2.79 -28.84 -29.06
CA SER A 873 -3.02 -30.10 -29.75
C SER A 873 -4.48 -30.16 -30.19
N PHE A 874 -4.71 -30.65 -31.41
CA PHE A 874 -5.98 -30.50 -32.10
C PHE A 874 -6.37 -31.84 -32.72
N PHE A 875 -7.60 -32.30 -32.49
CA PHE A 875 -8.14 -33.53 -33.07
C PHE A 875 -9.49 -33.25 -33.74
N MET A 876 -9.69 -33.83 -34.92
CA MET A 876 -10.96 -33.78 -35.63
C MET A 876 -11.50 -35.20 -35.74
N THR A 877 -12.77 -35.41 -35.39
CA THR A 877 -13.40 -36.71 -35.57
C THR A 877 -13.55 -37.05 -37.06
N PRO A 878 -13.57 -38.34 -37.42
CA PRO A 878 -13.83 -38.75 -38.81
C PRO A 878 -15.14 -38.20 -39.35
N ALA A 879 -16.19 -38.11 -38.51
CA ALA A 879 -17.46 -37.52 -38.89
C ALA A 879 -17.33 -36.03 -39.23
N PHE A 880 -16.56 -35.26 -38.45
CA PHE A 880 -16.32 -33.84 -38.73
C PHE A 880 -15.56 -33.65 -40.05
N VAL A 881 -14.52 -34.46 -40.29
CA VAL A 881 -13.73 -34.42 -41.53
C VAL A 881 -14.59 -34.75 -42.75
N ASN A 882 -15.46 -35.75 -42.64
CA ASN A 882 -16.37 -36.14 -43.73
C ASN A 882 -17.44 -35.07 -44.01
N GLY A 883 -18.00 -34.46 -42.97
CA GLY A 883 -19.00 -33.39 -43.09
C GLY A 883 -18.43 -32.07 -43.60
N ASN A 884 -17.13 -31.82 -43.42
CA ASN A 884 -16.48 -30.53 -43.68
C ASN A 884 -15.23 -30.64 -44.58
N ARG A 885 -15.24 -31.53 -45.58
CA ARG A 885 -14.07 -31.86 -46.40
C ARG A 885 -13.35 -30.63 -47.01
N ALA A 886 -14.09 -29.66 -47.53
CA ALA A 886 -13.51 -28.43 -48.11
C ALA A 886 -12.77 -27.60 -47.05
N LEU A 887 -13.40 -27.39 -45.89
CA LEU A 887 -12.79 -26.68 -44.76
C LEU A 887 -11.56 -27.40 -44.22
N CYS A 888 -11.60 -28.73 -44.12
CA CYS A 888 -10.45 -29.52 -43.64
C CYS A 888 -9.26 -29.45 -44.59
N THR A 889 -9.51 -29.27 -45.89
CA THR A 889 -8.45 -29.07 -46.89
C THR A 889 -7.74 -27.74 -46.66
N ASP A 890 -8.51 -26.64 -46.53
CA ASP A 890 -7.94 -25.32 -46.20
C ASP A 890 -7.25 -25.30 -44.82
N LEU A 891 -7.81 -26.01 -43.84
CA LEU A 891 -7.22 -26.11 -42.51
C LEU A 891 -5.88 -26.85 -42.53
N ALA A 892 -5.74 -27.89 -43.35
CA ALA A 892 -4.48 -28.61 -43.51
C ALA A 892 -3.36 -27.68 -44.02
N GLU A 893 -3.68 -26.77 -44.94
CA GLU A 893 -2.74 -25.74 -45.42
C GLU A 893 -2.37 -24.74 -44.31
N VAL A 894 -3.34 -24.29 -43.50
CA VAL A 894 -3.06 -23.43 -42.34
C VAL A 894 -2.13 -24.12 -41.32
N LEU A 895 -2.30 -25.42 -41.10
CA LEU A 895 -1.48 -26.20 -40.18
C LEU A 895 -0.02 -26.36 -40.65
N GLN A 896 0.24 -26.20 -41.95
CA GLN A 896 1.59 -26.25 -42.53
C GLN A 896 2.32 -24.91 -42.52
N LEU A 897 1.65 -23.82 -42.13
CA LEU A 897 2.29 -22.51 -42.02
C LEU A 897 3.43 -22.55 -40.99
N GLN A 898 4.57 -21.95 -41.32
CA GLN A 898 5.76 -21.90 -40.45
C GLN A 898 5.47 -21.28 -39.07
N GLU A 899 4.47 -20.39 -38.99
CA GLU A 899 4.05 -19.72 -37.76
C GLU A 899 3.00 -20.49 -36.94
N CYS A 900 2.59 -21.69 -37.38
CA CYS A 900 1.61 -22.51 -36.72
C CYS A 900 2.21 -23.38 -35.61
N ASN A 901 1.73 -23.19 -34.38
CA ASN A 901 2.09 -23.98 -33.20
C ASN A 901 1.02 -25.02 -32.85
N PHE A 902 0.01 -25.21 -33.70
CA PHE A 902 -0.98 -26.27 -33.51
C PHE A 902 -0.41 -27.59 -33.99
N GLN A 903 -0.70 -28.65 -33.24
CA GLN A 903 -0.33 -30.01 -33.58
C GLN A 903 -1.58 -30.84 -33.84
N LEU A 904 -1.75 -31.30 -35.08
CA LEU A 904 -2.82 -32.24 -35.42
C LEU A 904 -2.50 -33.62 -34.83
N LEU A 905 -3.44 -34.17 -34.07
CA LEU A 905 -3.33 -35.50 -33.47
C LEU A 905 -4.04 -36.53 -34.33
N ASN A 906 -3.49 -37.74 -34.38
CA ASN A 906 -4.22 -38.94 -34.77
C ASN A 906 -4.91 -39.55 -33.54
N ARG A 907 -5.64 -40.66 -33.72
CA ARG A 907 -6.40 -41.28 -32.62
C ARG A 907 -5.51 -41.67 -31.43
N GLN A 908 -4.39 -42.35 -31.70
CA GLN A 908 -3.44 -42.74 -30.65
C GLN A 908 -2.89 -41.52 -29.89
N GLY A 909 -2.58 -40.44 -30.61
CA GLY A 909 -2.09 -39.19 -30.01
C GLY A 909 -3.13 -38.48 -29.16
N LEU A 910 -4.42 -38.60 -29.50
CA LEU A 910 -5.52 -38.11 -28.67
C LEU A 910 -5.59 -38.89 -27.35
N ASP A 911 -5.58 -40.21 -27.42
CA ASP A 911 -5.68 -41.07 -26.24
C ASP A 911 -4.50 -40.83 -25.28
N ASP A 912 -3.29 -40.68 -25.81
CA ASP A 912 -2.08 -40.31 -25.05
C ASP A 912 -2.18 -38.92 -24.41
N ALA A 913 -2.80 -37.95 -25.10
CA ALA A 913 -2.99 -36.59 -24.60
C ALA A 913 -4.03 -36.56 -23.46
N ILE A 914 -5.12 -37.33 -23.59
CA ILE A 914 -6.15 -37.50 -22.56
C ILE A 914 -5.58 -38.17 -21.31
N ALA A 915 -4.74 -39.20 -21.47
CA ALA A 915 -4.08 -39.86 -20.33
C ALA A 915 -3.15 -38.92 -19.53
N LYS A 916 -2.65 -37.84 -20.16
CA LYS A 916 -1.71 -36.87 -19.56
C LYS A 916 -2.38 -35.52 -19.20
N LEU A 917 -3.71 -35.47 -19.21
CA LEU A 917 -4.47 -34.23 -19.00
C LEU A 917 -4.42 -33.80 -17.53
N THR A 918 -3.90 -32.60 -17.28
CA THR A 918 -3.90 -31.94 -15.97
C THR A 918 -4.66 -30.62 -16.06
N VAL A 919 -4.99 -29.99 -14.93
CA VAL A 919 -5.69 -28.69 -14.90
C VAL A 919 -4.98 -27.61 -15.74
N SER A 920 -3.65 -27.63 -15.80
CA SER A 920 -2.85 -26.70 -16.63
C SER A 920 -2.84 -27.05 -18.12
N ARG A 921 -2.99 -28.33 -18.48
CA ARG A 921 -3.01 -28.83 -19.87
C ARG A 921 -4.41 -28.90 -20.49
N ALA A 922 -5.46 -28.82 -19.69
CA ALA A 922 -6.86 -28.88 -20.16
C ALA A 922 -7.26 -27.78 -21.15
N ARG A 923 -6.48 -26.69 -21.25
CA ARG A 923 -6.68 -25.61 -22.24
C ARG A 923 -5.88 -25.78 -23.54
N GLN A 924 -5.08 -26.85 -23.64
CA GLN A 924 -4.18 -27.11 -24.76
C GLN A 924 -4.72 -28.16 -25.73
N LEU A 925 -5.65 -29.03 -25.31
CA LEU A 925 -6.25 -30.05 -26.18
C LEU A 925 -7.62 -29.57 -26.69
N ILE A 926 -7.82 -29.57 -28.00
CA ILE A 926 -9.08 -29.20 -28.67
C ILE A 926 -9.60 -30.38 -29.49
N VAL A 927 -10.89 -30.64 -29.41
CA VAL A 927 -11.59 -31.65 -30.22
C VAL A 927 -12.73 -30.97 -31.00
N LEU A 928 -12.75 -31.13 -32.33
CA LEU A 928 -13.89 -30.73 -33.18
C LEU A 928 -14.69 -31.97 -33.59
N ARG A 929 -15.99 -31.93 -33.30
CA ARG A 929 -16.99 -32.96 -33.64
C ARG A 929 -17.98 -32.42 -34.65
N ASN A 930 -18.64 -33.31 -35.40
CA ASN A 930 -19.63 -32.91 -36.40
C ASN A 930 -20.97 -32.50 -35.77
N ASP A 931 -21.43 -33.27 -34.78
CA ASP A 931 -22.69 -33.08 -34.08
C ASP A 931 -22.66 -33.76 -32.70
N GLN A 932 -23.79 -33.74 -31.99
CA GLN A 932 -23.94 -34.35 -30.66
C GLN A 932 -23.97 -35.89 -30.68
N ILE A 933 -24.14 -36.52 -31.85
CA ILE A 933 -24.22 -37.98 -32.03
C ILE A 933 -22.83 -38.58 -32.29
N ASP A 934 -21.86 -37.75 -32.70
CA ASP A 934 -20.45 -38.09 -32.83
C ASP A 934 -19.81 -38.56 -31.50
N GLU A 935 -18.60 -39.11 -31.53
CA GLU A 935 -17.93 -39.62 -30.33
C GLU A 935 -17.62 -38.50 -29.31
N ASP A 936 -17.94 -38.75 -28.02
CA ASP A 936 -17.78 -37.79 -26.93
C ASP A 936 -16.57 -38.08 -26.03
N PHE A 937 -15.83 -37.04 -25.66
CA PHE A 937 -14.65 -37.12 -24.80
C PHE A 937 -14.84 -36.25 -23.55
N PRO A 938 -15.57 -36.73 -22.52
CA PRO A 938 -15.98 -35.92 -21.37
C PRO A 938 -14.81 -35.36 -20.54
N GLN A 939 -13.60 -35.93 -20.68
CA GLN A 939 -12.38 -35.43 -20.03
C GLN A 939 -11.78 -34.21 -20.74
N VAL A 940 -12.19 -33.91 -21.97
CA VAL A 940 -11.67 -32.80 -22.79
C VAL A 940 -12.57 -31.58 -22.64
N ARG A 941 -12.05 -30.53 -22.01
CA ARG A 941 -12.80 -29.31 -21.74
C ARG A 941 -13.12 -28.46 -22.97
N LEU A 942 -12.27 -28.51 -24.00
CA LEU A 942 -12.41 -27.74 -25.24
C LEU A 942 -12.85 -28.65 -26.38
N GLN A 943 -14.06 -29.17 -26.27
CA GLN A 943 -14.69 -29.98 -27.29
C GLN A 943 -15.89 -29.22 -27.86
N PHE A 944 -15.98 -29.13 -29.19
CA PHE A 944 -17.00 -28.33 -29.87
C PHE A 944 -17.83 -29.21 -30.81
N THR A 945 -19.14 -29.11 -30.71
CA THR A 945 -20.15 -29.79 -31.52
C THR A 945 -20.45 -29.00 -32.80
N GLY A 946 -19.42 -28.87 -33.64
CA GLY A 946 -19.47 -28.16 -34.90
C GLY A 946 -18.81 -26.77 -34.87
N LEU A 947 -18.70 -26.18 -36.05
CA LEU A 947 -17.91 -24.96 -36.26
C LEU A 947 -18.55 -23.71 -35.64
N SER A 948 -19.88 -23.64 -35.61
CA SER A 948 -20.63 -22.52 -35.03
C SER A 948 -20.33 -22.35 -33.54
N GLU A 949 -20.21 -23.46 -32.80
CA GLU A 949 -19.82 -23.42 -31.39
C GLU A 949 -18.34 -23.04 -31.22
N ALA A 950 -17.48 -23.58 -32.08
CA ALA A 950 -16.05 -23.32 -32.04
C ALA A 950 -15.73 -21.82 -32.22
N VAL A 951 -16.35 -21.14 -33.19
CA VAL A 951 -16.04 -19.73 -33.48
C VAL A 951 -16.53 -18.73 -32.42
N GLU A 952 -17.50 -19.10 -31.60
CA GLU A 952 -17.93 -18.28 -30.46
C GLU A 952 -16.97 -18.39 -29.27
N HIS A 953 -16.12 -19.42 -29.26
CA HIS A 953 -15.14 -19.60 -28.21
C HIS A 953 -13.85 -18.82 -28.49
N TRP A 954 -13.38 -18.07 -27.48
CA TRP A 954 -12.17 -17.22 -27.56
C TRP A 954 -10.89 -17.97 -27.96
N VAL A 955 -10.90 -19.30 -27.86
CA VAL A 955 -9.80 -20.18 -28.28
C VAL A 955 -9.48 -20.00 -29.76
N PHE A 956 -10.49 -19.78 -30.62
CA PHE A 956 -10.31 -19.56 -32.05
C PHE A 956 -10.44 -18.08 -32.42
N CYS A 957 -11.41 -17.36 -31.84
CA CYS A 957 -11.74 -15.99 -32.26
C CYS A 957 -11.56 -15.00 -31.11
N SER A 958 -10.32 -14.81 -30.64
CA SER A 958 -10.01 -13.75 -29.67
C SER A 958 -9.83 -12.42 -30.40
N GLU A 959 -10.75 -11.47 -30.17
CA GLU A 959 -10.69 -10.15 -30.78
C GLU A 959 -9.41 -9.37 -30.38
N ASP A 960 -8.77 -8.78 -31.38
CA ASP A 960 -7.71 -7.80 -31.21
C ASP A 960 -8.30 -6.38 -31.25
N LYS A 961 -8.71 -5.91 -30.06
CA LYS A 961 -9.29 -4.57 -29.88
C LYS A 961 -8.35 -3.43 -30.30
N SER A 962 -7.05 -3.67 -30.41
CA SER A 962 -6.09 -2.64 -30.85
C SER A 962 -6.13 -2.40 -32.37
N ARG A 963 -6.57 -3.41 -33.13
CA ARG A 963 -6.64 -3.41 -34.60
C ARG A 963 -8.08 -3.41 -35.14
N SER A 964 -9.06 -3.61 -34.26
CA SER A 964 -10.49 -3.53 -34.60
C SER A 964 -10.97 -2.09 -34.65
N ARG A 965 -11.84 -1.78 -35.60
CA ARG A 965 -12.39 -0.43 -35.82
C ARG A 965 -13.90 -0.51 -35.93
N SER A 966 -14.58 -0.09 -34.88
CA SER A 966 -16.02 0.19 -34.91
C SER A 966 -16.22 1.58 -35.52
N GLY A 967 -17.23 1.74 -36.37
CA GLY A 967 -17.55 3.03 -37.02
C GLY A 967 -18.03 4.15 -36.07
N ILE A 968 -17.82 4.01 -34.76
CA ILE A 968 -18.17 5.01 -33.75
C ILE A 968 -16.87 5.46 -33.09
N ALA A 969 -16.37 6.59 -33.59
CA ALA A 969 -15.26 7.30 -32.96
C ALA A 969 -15.61 7.68 -31.52
N ALA A 970 -14.64 7.47 -30.64
CA ALA A 970 -14.53 7.92 -29.25
C ALA A 970 -15.45 9.09 -28.82
N SER A 971 -16.42 8.78 -27.97
CA SER A 971 -16.88 9.66 -26.87
C SER A 971 -17.85 8.88 -25.97
N TYR A 972 -17.37 8.34 -24.84
CA TYR A 972 -18.03 8.27 -23.53
C TYR A 972 -17.02 7.87 -22.46
#